data_AF-A0A959F1J5-F1
#
_entry.id   AF-A0A959F1J5-F1
#
_cell.length_a   1.000
_cell.length_b   1.000
_cell.length_c   1.000
_cell.angle_alpha   90.00
_cell.angle_beta   90.00
_cell.angle_gamma   90.00
#
_symmetry.space_group_name_H-M   'P 1'
#
loop_
_entity.id
_entity.type
_entity.pdbx_description
1 polymer ?
#
loop_
_entity_poly.entity_id
_entity_poly.type
_entity_poly.pdbx_seq_one_letter_code
_entity_poly.pdbx_strand_id
1 'polypeptide(L)'
;MAVSFRHPDAKKFKFRELKVYASTEWLADNKKKYRQVFDRYDTTYIYAELSFYNKLFDEEDWEIEVELKCFSLKRGRKELCSLPFRRKVSKYDNIVFIREGWGNKSEGAFWKKGTYYWEAWIEGEKVATKYFYVEDAGQELTRGDNPFLQVQSLRLYEGPYDDVIEEDRVYYKSFSAEETRYIYAEIILRNLHQARPWQCELFSKFYNDARELKGQVVRLQRIETKDDLIKITAGWGSNVKGSWREDRYSAELIFMDRLLAVIPFEVCDSFEEGVPPIFLPNRNAPLLLSSEEDLNATFEEVMLKLDALIGLRDIKQQVRDHAKYIQFLQLRREKGYEEKEEINVHSVFIGNPGTGKTTVAKMMGRLYKKMGLLSKGHVHEVDRVDLVGEYIGQTAPKVKEAIEKARGGVLFIDEAYALARSNDDTKDFGREVIEILVKEMSNGKGDLAVIVAGYPKEMQHFLDSNPGLKSRFKLYFEFSDYLPQELSQIAEYACAEKGVELTSEAREKIDEIIVKAYRNRDRSFGNARFVYDLIEKSKVNLGLRIMSDEQPTKLPSEKLGLVELDDVLRIELAANRELPNIPIDEALLQEALDELSHLIGMTNIKRQINELVRLVRFYRETGKDVLNNFFLHTVFIGNPGTGKTTVARILTKIYKALGVLERGHMVETDRQGLVAGYVGQTAIKTAEKIDEAMGGVLFIDEAYALTMKGGGAQGDFGDEAIQTLLKRMEDNRGAFFVFVAGYPDNMEAFLKANPGLSSRFDKILKFEDYEPTDLAQIAMLMLDEKGIVPTPEAEGHLKEYFAFLHEYRDKYFGNARTVRSVVEDAIKNQNLRLAALDPSERKHASVHLLEMEDVATFKLDKSDFIFNRQQIGFRRRSSN
;
A
#
# COMPACT_ATOMS: atom_id res chain seq x y z
N MET A 1 44.98 30.77 47.61
CA MET A 1 44.75 29.32 47.71
C MET A 1 43.45 29.00 47.00
N ALA A 2 43.51 28.65 45.72
CA ALA A 2 42.39 28.02 45.03
C ALA A 2 42.77 26.54 44.91
N VAL A 3 42.07 25.71 45.67
CA VAL A 3 42.29 24.26 45.73
C VAL A 3 41.94 23.68 44.37
N SER A 4 42.96 23.23 43.64
CA SER A 4 42.82 22.40 42.46
C SER A 4 42.08 21.13 42.89
N PHE A 5 40.81 21.01 42.51
CA PHE A 5 40.09 19.74 42.55
C PHE A 5 40.73 18.81 41.49
N ARG A 6 41.83 18.15 41.85
CA ARG A 6 42.27 16.95 41.13
C ARG A 6 41.30 15.85 41.52
N HIS A 7 40.39 15.52 40.60
CA HIS A 7 39.60 14.29 40.70
C HIS A 7 40.55 13.10 40.84
N PRO A 8 40.43 12.25 41.89
CA PRO A 8 41.40 11.18 42.16
C PRO A 8 41.44 10.03 41.14
N ASP A 9 40.55 9.94 40.15
CA ASP A 9 40.43 8.75 39.28
C ASP A 9 40.28 9.06 37.77
N ALA A 10 40.85 10.16 37.28
CA ALA A 10 40.87 10.40 35.84
C ALA A 10 41.95 9.51 35.17
N LYS A 11 41.56 8.32 34.67
CA LYS A 11 42.44 7.45 33.86
C LYS A 11 43.16 8.28 32.79
N LYS A 12 44.50 8.17 32.72
CA LYS A 12 45.41 8.89 31.79
C LYS A 12 45.14 8.62 30.30
N PHE A 13 44.30 7.63 30.01
CA PHE A 13 43.89 7.25 28.66
C PHE A 13 42.37 7.10 28.54
N LYS A 14 41.89 7.06 27.29
CA LYS A 14 40.55 6.60 26.94
C LYS A 14 40.66 5.58 25.81
N PHE A 15 40.21 4.34 26.03
CA PHE A 15 40.19 3.30 25.00
C PHE A 15 39.51 3.83 23.73
N ARG A 16 40.11 3.53 22.56
CA ARG A 16 39.56 3.89 21.26
C ARG A 16 39.07 2.64 20.53
N GLU A 17 39.96 1.70 20.23
CA GLU A 17 39.60 0.52 19.45
C GLU A 17 40.63 -0.61 19.58
N LEU A 18 40.17 -1.85 19.36
CA LEU A 18 41.02 -3.04 19.19
C LEU A 18 40.68 -3.69 17.84
N LYS A 19 41.64 -3.69 16.92
CA LYS A 19 41.49 -4.24 15.57
C LYS A 19 42.45 -5.40 15.33
N VAL A 20 42.14 -6.21 14.33
CA VAL A 20 42.96 -7.36 13.93
C VAL A 20 43.30 -7.29 12.44
N TYR A 21 44.51 -7.71 12.08
CA TYR A 21 45.01 -7.72 10.70
C TYR A 21 46.08 -8.81 10.53
N ALA A 22 46.39 -9.23 9.31
CA ALA A 22 47.46 -10.20 9.05
C ALA A 22 48.64 -9.62 8.26
N SER A 23 48.38 -8.68 7.35
CA SER A 23 49.43 -8.12 6.49
C SER A 23 50.21 -7.02 7.19
N THR A 24 51.54 -7.15 7.21
CA THR A 24 52.47 -6.10 7.64
C THR A 24 52.86 -5.14 6.52
N GLU A 25 52.30 -5.33 5.31
CA GLU A 25 52.53 -4.48 4.14
C GLU A 25 52.47 -2.99 4.51
N TRP A 26 53.39 -2.23 3.92
CA TRP A 26 53.47 -0.79 4.12
C TRP A 26 52.45 -0.12 3.19
N LEU A 27 51.39 0.43 3.78
CA LEU A 27 50.36 1.20 3.08
C LEU A 27 50.49 2.67 3.44
N ALA A 28 50.01 3.54 2.55
CA ALA A 28 49.92 4.98 2.79
C ALA A 28 49.22 5.29 4.13
N ASP A 29 49.63 6.37 4.78
CA ASP A 29 49.17 6.79 6.12
C ASP A 29 49.31 5.72 7.21
N ASN A 30 50.22 4.76 7.03
CA ASN A 30 50.42 3.65 7.97
C ASN A 30 49.14 2.82 8.24
N LYS A 31 48.23 2.80 7.26
CA LYS A 31 46.99 2.02 7.30
C LYS A 31 47.28 0.51 7.26
N LYS A 32 46.36 -0.28 7.78
CA LYS A 32 46.40 -1.75 7.74
C LYS A 32 45.12 -2.31 7.14
N LYS A 33 45.23 -3.50 6.55
CA LYS A 33 44.08 -4.27 6.03
C LYS A 33 43.46 -5.04 7.19
N TYR A 34 42.58 -4.38 7.93
CA TYR A 34 41.88 -4.99 9.05
C TYR A 34 40.78 -5.92 8.55
N ARG A 35 40.76 -7.15 9.05
CA ARG A 35 39.76 -8.18 8.74
C ARG A 35 39.61 -9.13 9.93
N GLN A 36 38.44 -9.72 10.11
CA GLN A 36 38.16 -10.72 11.14
C GLN A 36 38.20 -12.14 10.61
N VAL A 37 38.05 -12.35 9.30
CA VAL A 37 38.10 -13.68 8.68
C VAL A 37 39.39 -13.85 7.89
N PHE A 38 40.10 -14.95 8.15
CA PHE A 38 41.40 -15.28 7.59
C PHE A 38 41.37 -16.66 6.95
N ASP A 39 42.03 -16.84 5.81
CA ASP A 39 42.23 -18.18 5.27
C ASP A 39 43.42 -18.86 5.96
N ARG A 40 43.30 -20.15 6.21
CA ARG A 40 44.37 -20.90 6.84
C ARG A 40 45.65 -20.87 6.01
N TYR A 41 45.56 -21.08 4.70
CA TYR A 41 46.71 -21.28 3.83
C TYR A 41 47.38 -19.97 3.41
N ASP A 42 46.74 -18.81 3.61
CA ASP A 42 47.37 -17.49 3.37
C ASP A 42 47.94 -16.82 4.63
N THR A 43 47.65 -17.38 5.81
CA THR A 43 47.89 -16.68 7.08
C THR A 43 49.14 -17.19 7.79
N THR A 44 50.08 -16.27 8.01
CA THR A 44 51.32 -16.47 8.78
C THR A 44 51.15 -15.96 10.21
N TYR A 45 50.97 -14.66 10.35
CA TYR A 45 50.78 -13.93 11.60
C TYR A 45 49.43 -13.23 11.62
N ILE A 46 48.80 -13.18 12.79
CA ILE A 46 47.65 -12.33 13.05
C ILE A 46 48.06 -11.36 14.15
N TYR A 47 47.90 -10.08 13.84
CA TYR A 47 48.25 -8.96 14.69
C TYR A 47 47.00 -8.35 15.32
N ALA A 48 47.17 -7.85 16.54
CA ALA A 48 46.24 -6.97 17.21
C ALA A 48 46.81 -5.55 17.23
N GLU A 49 45.99 -4.59 16.81
CA GLU A 49 46.25 -3.16 17.00
C GLU A 49 45.32 -2.62 18.08
N LEU A 50 45.89 -2.24 19.22
CA LEU A 50 45.21 -1.47 20.24
C LEU A 50 45.47 0.01 20.01
N SER A 51 44.41 0.82 20.06
CA SER A 51 44.52 2.27 20.07
C SER A 51 43.75 2.89 21.23
N PHE A 52 44.27 3.98 21.76
CA PHE A 52 43.63 4.78 22.80
C PHE A 52 44.02 6.25 22.67
N TYR A 53 43.15 7.13 23.16
CA TYR A 53 43.42 8.56 23.26
C TYR A 53 44.29 8.83 24.49
N ASN A 54 45.34 9.63 24.30
CA ASN A 54 46.16 10.17 25.37
C ASN A 54 45.43 11.36 26.01
N LYS A 55 45.03 11.25 27.28
CA LYS A 55 44.37 12.38 27.97
C LYS A 55 45.34 13.43 28.50
N LEU A 56 46.64 13.13 28.50
CA LEU A 56 47.72 14.06 28.87
C LEU A 56 48.42 14.62 27.62
N PHE A 57 47.71 14.64 26.49
CA PHE A 57 48.18 15.26 25.26
C PHE A 57 48.45 16.75 25.49
N ASP A 58 49.57 17.25 24.96
CA ASP A 58 50.15 18.57 25.19
C ASP A 58 50.57 18.88 26.66
N GLU A 59 50.35 17.96 27.60
CA GLU A 59 50.68 18.17 29.02
C GLU A 59 52.04 17.56 29.39
N GLU A 60 52.15 16.22 29.45
CA GLU A 60 53.37 15.53 29.90
C GLU A 60 53.58 14.15 29.25
N ASP A 61 54.86 13.76 29.15
CA ASP A 61 55.22 12.39 28.78
C ASP A 61 54.93 11.45 29.95
N TRP A 62 54.43 10.26 29.66
CA TRP A 62 54.16 9.24 30.69
C TRP A 62 54.41 7.83 30.16
N GLU A 63 54.32 6.82 31.04
CA GLU A 63 54.48 5.42 30.65
C GLU A 63 53.23 4.62 30.98
N ILE A 64 52.94 3.65 30.13
CA ILE A 64 51.79 2.76 30.25
C ILE A 64 52.22 1.30 30.13
N GLU A 65 51.64 0.44 30.96
CA GLU A 65 51.76 -1.00 30.84
C GLU A 65 50.55 -1.59 30.09
N VAL A 66 50.84 -2.36 29.05
CA VAL A 66 49.83 -3.00 28.21
C VAL A 66 50.17 -4.46 28.00
N GLU A 67 49.14 -5.31 28.04
CA GLU A 67 49.26 -6.74 27.80
C GLU A 67 48.22 -7.17 26.75
N LEU A 68 48.70 -7.78 25.66
CA LEU A 68 47.86 -8.35 24.61
C LEU A 68 47.88 -9.87 24.70
N LYS A 69 46.71 -10.49 24.88
CA LYS A 69 46.55 -11.95 25.03
C LYS A 69 45.74 -12.52 23.89
N CYS A 70 46.18 -13.63 23.30
CA CYS A 70 45.42 -14.33 22.27
C CYS A 70 44.92 -15.68 22.78
N PHE A 71 43.66 -16.02 22.48
CA PHE A 71 43.02 -17.26 22.90
C PHE A 71 42.40 -18.02 21.73
N SER A 72 42.28 -19.34 21.87
CA SER A 72 41.53 -20.25 20.99
C SER A 72 40.34 -20.86 21.73
N LEU A 73 39.22 -21.08 21.02
CA LEU A 73 37.96 -21.62 21.57
C LEU A 73 37.65 -23.07 21.17
N LYS A 74 38.57 -23.79 20.52
CA LYS A 74 38.31 -25.10 19.90
C LYS A 74 37.83 -26.21 20.86
N ARG A 75 38.21 -26.16 22.15
CA ARG A 75 37.83 -27.12 23.22
C ARG A 75 37.80 -26.43 24.60
N GLY A 76 37.14 -25.28 24.67
CA GLY A 76 37.23 -24.35 25.79
C GLY A 76 38.29 -23.26 25.56
N ARG A 77 38.54 -22.44 26.58
CA ARG A 77 39.47 -21.30 26.51
C ARG A 77 40.92 -21.79 26.66
N LYS A 78 41.69 -21.76 25.57
CA LYS A 78 43.14 -22.01 25.59
C LYS A 78 43.90 -20.72 25.25
N GLU A 79 44.79 -20.27 26.13
CA GLU A 79 45.72 -19.18 25.85
C GLU A 79 46.78 -19.64 24.84
N LEU A 80 47.01 -18.84 23.80
CA LEU A 80 48.01 -19.07 22.76
C LEU A 80 49.27 -18.25 23.01
N CYS A 81 49.11 -17.01 23.46
CA CYS A 81 50.20 -16.12 23.85
C CYS A 81 49.72 -15.04 24.81
N SER A 82 50.66 -14.51 25.61
CA SER A 82 50.53 -13.26 26.34
C SER A 82 51.77 -12.39 26.07
N LEU A 83 51.52 -11.14 25.66
CA LEU A 83 52.55 -10.20 25.22
C LEU A 83 52.48 -8.93 26.08
N PRO A 84 53.17 -8.91 27.25
CA PRO A 84 53.28 -7.72 28.08
C PRO A 84 54.39 -6.80 27.56
N PHE A 85 54.15 -5.50 27.52
CA PHE A 85 55.17 -4.51 27.22
C PHE A 85 54.83 -3.15 27.86
N ARG A 86 55.89 -2.39 28.12
CA ARG A 86 55.82 -1.03 28.67
C ARG A 86 56.10 -0.03 27.56
N ARG A 87 55.21 0.94 27.38
CA ARG A 87 55.31 1.94 26.32
C ARG A 87 55.42 3.34 26.92
N LYS A 88 56.42 4.10 26.46
CA LYS A 88 56.46 5.55 26.70
C LYS A 88 55.49 6.25 25.75
N VAL A 89 54.57 7.02 26.31
CA VAL A 89 53.58 7.85 25.61
C VAL A 89 54.10 9.29 25.60
N SER A 90 54.31 9.82 24.40
CA SER A 90 54.72 11.21 24.19
C SER A 90 53.54 12.15 24.43
N LYS A 91 53.79 13.31 25.03
CA LYS A 91 52.77 14.37 25.11
C LYS A 91 52.28 14.86 23.75
N TYR A 92 53.06 14.65 22.69
CA TYR A 92 52.71 15.06 21.32
C TYR A 92 51.88 14.02 20.55
N ASP A 93 51.65 12.84 21.14
CA ASP A 93 50.82 11.80 20.53
C ASP A 93 49.40 11.91 21.10
N ASN A 94 48.44 12.41 20.30
CA ASN A 94 47.04 12.48 20.71
C ASN A 94 46.38 11.09 20.75
N ILE A 95 46.83 10.19 19.89
CA ILE A 95 46.40 8.79 19.80
C ILE A 95 47.64 7.91 19.80
N VAL A 96 47.66 6.94 20.72
CA VAL A 96 48.72 5.94 20.81
C VAL A 96 48.27 4.66 20.13
N PHE A 97 49.16 4.08 19.33
CA PHE A 97 48.95 2.79 18.68
C PHE A 97 49.96 1.77 19.21
N ILE A 98 49.45 0.59 19.50
CA ILE A 98 50.19 -0.56 19.97
C ILE A 98 49.86 -1.72 19.04
N ARG A 99 50.88 -2.39 18.52
CA ARG A 99 50.73 -3.39 17.47
C ARG A 99 51.60 -4.59 17.79
N GLU A 100 50.97 -5.71 18.11
CA GLU A 100 51.67 -6.97 18.36
C GLU A 100 51.02 -8.10 17.59
N GLY A 101 51.79 -9.12 17.23
CA GLY A 101 51.29 -10.24 16.45
C GLY A 101 51.85 -11.56 16.89
N TRP A 102 51.08 -12.60 16.58
CA TRP A 102 51.43 -13.98 16.89
C TRP A 102 51.23 -14.88 15.67
N GLY A 103 52.12 -15.86 15.50
CA GLY A 103 52.07 -16.73 14.34
C GLY A 103 53.41 -17.41 14.05
N ASN A 104 53.56 -17.85 12.80
CA ASN A 104 54.76 -18.51 12.31
C ASN A 104 55.13 -17.96 10.93
N LYS A 105 56.41 -18.05 10.56
CA LYS A 105 56.92 -17.67 9.23
C LYS A 105 56.34 -18.52 8.09
N SER A 106 56.02 -19.79 8.36
CA SER A 106 55.40 -20.68 7.36
C SER A 106 53.88 -20.54 7.36
N GLU A 107 53.32 -20.24 6.18
CA GLU A 107 51.87 -20.16 5.92
C GLU A 107 51.16 -21.47 6.30
N GLY A 108 49.94 -21.39 6.86
CA GLY A 108 49.10 -22.55 7.21
C GLY A 108 49.62 -23.47 8.32
N ALA A 109 50.81 -23.20 8.86
CA ALA A 109 51.47 -24.04 9.86
C ALA A 109 50.83 -23.91 11.25
N PHE A 110 50.67 -22.68 11.75
CA PHE A 110 50.23 -22.41 13.12
C PHE A 110 48.71 -22.30 13.24
N TRP A 111 48.11 -21.35 12.54
CA TRP A 111 46.67 -21.07 12.62
C TRP A 111 45.87 -22.19 11.96
N LYS A 112 44.94 -22.80 12.71
CA LYS A 112 44.04 -23.86 12.21
C LYS A 112 42.61 -23.35 12.20
N LYS A 113 41.72 -24.00 11.43
CA LYS A 113 40.30 -23.65 11.42
C LYS A 113 39.74 -23.56 12.85
N GLY A 114 39.07 -22.46 13.15
CA GLY A 114 38.43 -22.22 14.44
C GLY A 114 38.24 -20.74 14.79
N THR A 115 37.62 -20.54 15.95
CA THR A 115 37.38 -19.21 16.53
C THR A 115 38.47 -18.85 17.52
N TYR A 116 38.94 -17.62 17.43
CA TYR A 116 39.98 -17.04 18.26
C TYR A 116 39.59 -15.63 18.69
N TYR A 117 40.30 -15.09 19.67
CA TYR A 117 40.15 -13.69 20.03
C TYR A 117 41.39 -13.12 20.69
N TRP A 118 41.58 -11.82 20.52
CA TRP A 118 42.53 -11.02 21.28
C TRP A 118 41.83 -10.34 22.45
N GLU A 119 42.48 -10.29 23.60
CA GLU A 119 42.14 -9.43 24.72
C GLU A 119 43.23 -8.37 24.89
N ALA A 120 42.81 -7.12 25.10
CA ALA A 120 43.70 -6.03 25.46
C ALA A 120 43.51 -5.65 26.92
N TRP A 121 44.62 -5.58 27.64
CA TRP A 121 44.69 -5.19 29.04
C TRP A 121 45.60 -3.96 29.17
N ILE A 122 45.17 -2.96 29.93
CA ILE A 122 45.94 -1.74 30.18
C ILE A 122 45.98 -1.55 31.71
N GLU A 123 47.17 -1.41 32.28
CA GLU A 123 47.37 -1.24 33.73
C GLU A 123 46.67 -2.34 34.56
N GLY A 124 46.73 -3.59 34.09
CA GLY A 124 46.10 -4.74 34.74
C GLY A 124 44.59 -4.87 34.54
N GLU A 125 43.93 -3.95 33.83
CA GLU A 125 42.49 -4.00 33.55
C GLU A 125 42.19 -4.38 32.11
N LYS A 126 41.23 -5.30 31.90
CA LYS A 126 40.78 -5.67 30.56
C LYS A 126 39.95 -4.53 29.95
N VAL A 127 40.41 -3.99 28.82
CA VAL A 127 39.74 -2.88 28.13
C VAL A 127 38.96 -3.31 26.89
N ALA A 128 39.32 -4.41 26.22
CA ALA A 128 38.65 -4.86 25.02
C ALA A 128 38.87 -6.35 24.70
N THR A 129 37.95 -6.91 23.92
CA THR A 129 38.07 -8.24 23.31
C THR A 129 37.69 -8.15 21.83
N LYS A 130 38.48 -8.74 20.93
CA LYS A 130 38.19 -8.77 19.49
C LYS A 130 38.30 -10.19 18.94
N TYR A 131 37.19 -10.72 18.44
CA TYR A 131 37.11 -12.04 17.83
C TYR A 131 37.59 -12.04 16.38
N PHE A 132 38.22 -13.14 15.99
CA PHE A 132 38.57 -13.45 14.61
C PHE A 132 38.44 -14.95 14.33
N TYR A 133 38.35 -15.28 13.05
CA TYR A 133 38.03 -16.62 12.57
C TYR A 133 39.06 -17.01 11.52
N VAL A 134 39.58 -18.22 11.66
CA VAL A 134 40.43 -18.84 10.64
C VAL A 134 39.58 -19.89 9.98
N GLU A 135 39.41 -19.80 8.66
CA GLU A 135 38.67 -20.74 7.83
C GLU A 135 39.61 -21.56 6.95
N ASP A 136 39.12 -22.67 6.42
CA ASP A 136 39.94 -23.65 5.69
C ASP A 136 39.11 -24.26 4.56
N ALA A 137 39.39 -23.84 3.33
CA ALA A 137 38.74 -24.38 2.13
C ALA A 137 39.26 -25.76 1.70
N GLY A 138 40.27 -26.31 2.37
CA GLY A 138 40.88 -27.59 2.02
C GLY A 138 41.85 -27.57 0.84
N GLN A 139 42.02 -26.42 0.17
CA GLN A 139 42.96 -26.22 -0.93
C GLN A 139 43.60 -24.82 -0.85
N GLU A 140 44.78 -24.67 -1.45
CA GLU A 140 45.44 -23.37 -1.55
C GLU A 140 44.63 -22.41 -2.42
N LEU A 141 44.60 -21.16 -2.00
CA LEU A 141 43.93 -20.09 -2.72
C LEU A 141 44.76 -19.67 -3.94
N THR A 142 44.47 -20.20 -5.14
CA THR A 142 45.11 -19.76 -6.40
C THR A 142 44.68 -18.35 -6.81
N ARG A 143 45.49 -17.60 -7.57
CA ARG A 143 45.11 -16.24 -8.01
C ARG A 143 43.87 -16.30 -8.89
N GLY A 144 42.79 -15.71 -8.40
CA GLY A 144 41.58 -15.43 -9.18
C GLY A 144 40.41 -16.41 -8.99
N ASP A 145 40.66 -17.63 -8.52
CA ASP A 145 39.60 -18.53 -8.07
C ASP A 145 39.40 -18.38 -6.56
N ASN A 146 38.14 -18.32 -6.14
CA ASN A 146 37.76 -18.30 -4.73
C ASN A 146 37.03 -19.62 -4.40
N PRO A 147 37.60 -20.48 -3.54
CA PRO A 147 37.04 -21.79 -3.22
C PRO A 147 35.87 -21.73 -2.22
N PHE A 148 35.59 -20.55 -1.66
CA PHE A 148 34.47 -20.34 -0.74
C PHE A 148 33.23 -19.81 -1.47
N LEU A 149 33.42 -18.89 -2.42
CA LEU A 149 32.36 -18.05 -2.96
C LEU A 149 32.48 -17.85 -4.46
N GLN A 150 31.36 -17.87 -5.16
CA GLN A 150 31.24 -17.40 -6.54
C GLN A 150 30.16 -16.32 -6.63
N VAL A 151 30.46 -15.19 -7.25
CA VAL A 151 29.47 -14.12 -7.48
C VAL A 151 28.44 -14.61 -8.50
N GLN A 152 27.17 -14.65 -8.10
CA GLN A 152 26.04 -15.08 -8.93
C GLN A 152 25.24 -13.89 -9.45
N SER A 153 25.00 -12.89 -8.60
CA SER A 153 24.31 -11.65 -8.96
C SER A 153 24.90 -10.49 -8.18
N LEU A 154 25.01 -9.34 -8.83
CA LEU A 154 25.38 -8.08 -8.21
C LEU A 154 24.57 -6.96 -8.87
N ARG A 155 23.68 -6.33 -8.10
CA ARG A 155 22.77 -5.29 -8.62
C ARG A 155 22.80 -4.07 -7.72
N LEU A 156 22.53 -2.91 -8.28
CA LEU A 156 22.50 -1.65 -7.54
C LEU A 156 21.09 -1.08 -7.51
N TYR A 157 20.67 -0.53 -6.38
CA TYR A 157 19.37 0.15 -6.22
C TYR A 157 19.49 1.36 -5.28
N GLU A 158 18.55 2.30 -5.39
CA GLU A 158 18.43 3.44 -4.47
C GLU A 158 17.53 3.06 -3.30
N GLY A 159 17.81 3.60 -2.11
CA GLY A 159 16.92 3.42 -0.97
C GLY A 159 17.13 4.42 0.17
N PRO A 160 16.23 4.42 1.16
CA PRO A 160 16.42 5.11 2.43
C PRO A 160 17.48 4.40 3.30
N TYR A 161 17.81 4.96 4.46
CA TYR A 161 18.77 4.35 5.41
C TYR A 161 18.35 2.95 5.91
N ASP A 162 17.05 2.67 6.00
CA ASP A 162 16.53 1.39 6.51
C ASP A 162 16.41 0.29 5.42
N ASP A 163 17.04 0.50 4.25
CA ASP A 163 16.97 -0.38 3.08
C ASP A 163 15.53 -0.42 2.46
N VAL A 164 15.37 -1.08 1.32
CA VAL A 164 14.10 -1.29 0.60
C VAL A 164 13.76 -2.78 0.64
N ILE A 165 12.48 -3.10 0.85
CA ILE A 165 11.96 -4.48 0.82
C ILE A 165 12.21 -5.07 -0.58
N GLU A 166 12.61 -6.35 -0.67
CA GLU A 166 13.07 -6.98 -1.93
C GLU A 166 12.08 -6.84 -3.09
N GLU A 167 10.79 -6.85 -2.81
CA GLU A 167 9.70 -6.73 -3.80
C GLU A 167 9.57 -5.34 -4.42
N ASP A 168 9.99 -4.29 -3.70
CA ASP A 168 9.87 -2.88 -4.10
C ASP A 168 11.18 -2.34 -4.70
N ARG A 169 12.23 -3.18 -4.80
CA ARG A 169 13.55 -2.75 -5.31
C ARG A 169 13.51 -2.49 -6.80
N VAL A 170 13.83 -1.26 -7.18
CA VAL A 170 14.11 -0.89 -8.57
C VAL A 170 15.62 -0.80 -8.76
N TYR A 171 16.13 -1.50 -9.77
CA TYR A 171 17.58 -1.58 -10.02
C TYR A 171 18.02 -0.59 -11.09
N TYR A 172 19.14 0.08 -10.83
CA TYR A 172 19.64 1.15 -11.66
C TYR A 172 21.09 0.89 -12.11
N LYS A 173 21.40 1.30 -13.34
CA LYS A 173 22.77 1.44 -13.85
C LYS A 173 23.32 2.86 -13.67
N SER A 174 22.44 3.85 -13.59
CA SER A 174 22.77 5.25 -13.35
C SER A 174 21.84 5.85 -12.30
N PHE A 175 22.37 6.73 -11.47
CA PHE A 175 21.70 7.30 -10.29
C PHE A 175 21.56 8.81 -10.41
N SER A 176 20.42 9.39 -9.98
CA SER A 176 20.27 10.85 -9.97
C SER A 176 21.08 11.50 -8.85
N ALA A 177 21.94 12.46 -9.16
CA ALA A 177 22.71 13.23 -8.19
C ALA A 177 21.79 13.96 -7.20
N GLU A 178 20.71 14.55 -7.70
CA GLU A 178 19.76 15.33 -6.90
C GLU A 178 18.89 14.46 -6.00
N GLU A 179 18.54 13.24 -6.42
CA GLU A 179 17.54 12.44 -5.72
C GLU A 179 18.11 11.27 -4.91
N THR A 180 19.32 10.80 -5.21
CA THR A 180 19.91 9.61 -4.59
C THR A 180 20.32 9.84 -3.14
N ARG A 181 19.84 8.97 -2.24
CA ARG A 181 20.26 8.92 -0.83
C ARG A 181 21.34 7.88 -0.61
N TYR A 182 20.95 6.61 -0.61
CA TYR A 182 21.86 5.46 -0.48
C TYR A 182 21.85 4.67 -1.78
N ILE A 183 23.05 4.28 -2.20
CA ILE A 183 23.22 3.29 -3.26
C ILE A 183 23.54 1.96 -2.58
N TYR A 184 22.63 1.01 -2.72
CA TYR A 184 22.75 -0.33 -2.19
C TYR A 184 23.28 -1.29 -3.25
N ALA A 185 24.24 -2.12 -2.85
CA ALA A 185 24.63 -3.31 -3.59
C ALA A 185 23.89 -4.52 -3.03
N GLU A 186 23.02 -5.12 -3.84
CA GLU A 186 22.47 -6.44 -3.61
C GLU A 186 23.43 -7.49 -4.17
N ILE A 187 23.86 -8.40 -3.31
CA ILE A 187 24.92 -9.36 -3.60
C ILE A 187 24.36 -10.76 -3.37
N ILE A 188 24.35 -11.59 -4.41
CA ILE A 188 24.04 -13.01 -4.31
C ILE A 188 25.30 -13.79 -4.65
N LEU A 189 25.75 -14.61 -3.70
CA LEU A 189 26.93 -15.47 -3.85
C LEU A 189 26.50 -16.94 -3.76
N ARG A 190 27.10 -17.79 -4.59
CA ARG A 190 27.01 -19.23 -4.44
C ARG A 190 28.04 -19.70 -3.43
N ASN A 191 27.59 -20.47 -2.44
CA ASN A 191 28.45 -21.11 -1.46
C ASN A 191 29.13 -22.34 -2.09
N LEU A 192 30.44 -22.26 -2.30
CA LEU A 192 31.25 -23.38 -2.80
C LEU A 192 31.80 -24.24 -1.67
N HIS A 193 31.71 -23.78 -0.42
CA HIS A 193 32.23 -24.45 0.76
C HIS A 193 31.10 -24.99 1.66
N GLN A 194 30.48 -26.08 1.23
CA GLN A 194 29.33 -26.70 1.91
C GLN A 194 29.71 -27.80 2.91
N ALA A 195 30.99 -28.15 3.02
CA ALA A 195 31.43 -29.26 3.87
C ALA A 195 31.22 -28.99 5.37
N ARG A 196 31.36 -27.73 5.80
CA ARG A 196 31.24 -27.30 7.21
C ARG A 196 30.76 -25.85 7.30
N PRO A 197 30.10 -25.46 8.40
CA PRO A 197 29.79 -24.05 8.64
C PRO A 197 31.08 -23.22 8.71
N TRP A 198 30.98 -21.97 8.27
CA TRP A 198 32.12 -21.06 8.17
C TRP A 198 31.67 -19.60 8.30
N GLN A 199 32.61 -18.69 8.59
CA GLN A 199 32.33 -17.25 8.69
C GLN A 199 32.69 -16.52 7.41
N CYS A 200 31.73 -15.78 6.85
CA CYS A 200 31.91 -14.94 5.67
C CYS A 200 31.98 -13.47 6.08
N GLU A 201 33.11 -12.81 5.83
CA GLU A 201 33.29 -11.37 6.00
C GLU A 201 33.47 -10.71 4.63
N LEU A 202 32.44 -10.00 4.18
CA LEU A 202 32.41 -9.34 2.89
C LEU A 202 32.56 -7.82 3.06
N PHE A 203 33.43 -7.23 2.26
CA PHE A 203 33.66 -5.80 2.20
C PHE A 203 33.11 -5.25 0.89
N SER A 204 32.22 -4.27 0.97
CA SER A 204 31.73 -3.51 -0.18
C SER A 204 32.31 -2.11 -0.11
N LYS A 205 33.17 -1.75 -1.06
CA LYS A 205 33.88 -0.46 -1.10
C LYS A 205 33.41 0.37 -2.28
N PHE A 206 33.09 1.63 -2.05
CA PHE A 206 32.62 2.55 -3.07
C PHE A 206 33.73 3.54 -3.40
N TYR A 207 34.07 3.67 -4.67
CA TYR A 207 35.08 4.59 -5.19
C TYR A 207 34.48 5.50 -6.24
N ASN A 208 35.03 6.71 -6.38
CA ASN A 208 34.79 7.56 -7.54
C ASN A 208 35.81 7.26 -8.67
N ASP A 209 35.71 7.99 -9.78
CA ASP A 209 36.56 7.81 -10.97
C ASP A 209 38.04 8.07 -10.65
N ALA A 210 38.30 9.01 -9.75
CA ALA A 210 39.65 9.32 -9.23
C ALA A 210 40.22 8.24 -8.29
N ARG A 211 39.51 7.11 -8.08
CA ARG A 211 39.86 6.01 -7.15
C ARG A 211 39.95 6.44 -5.68
N GLU A 212 39.24 7.50 -5.30
CA GLU A 212 39.09 7.90 -3.91
C GLU A 212 38.00 7.05 -3.24
N LEU A 213 38.32 6.48 -2.08
CA LEU A 213 37.35 5.69 -1.30
C LEU A 213 36.28 6.61 -0.70
N LYS A 214 35.05 6.50 -1.20
CA LYS A 214 33.89 7.27 -0.73
C LYS A 214 33.22 6.61 0.47
N GLY A 215 33.24 5.29 0.53
CA GLY A 215 32.53 4.52 1.54
C GLY A 215 32.95 3.07 1.63
N GLN A 216 32.75 2.46 2.78
CA GLN A 216 32.98 1.04 3.00
C GLN A 216 31.92 0.48 3.94
N VAL A 217 31.32 -0.64 3.53
CA VAL A 217 30.40 -1.44 4.34
C VAL A 217 31.02 -2.81 4.56
N VAL A 218 30.94 -3.33 5.79
CA VAL A 218 31.45 -4.66 6.14
C VAL A 218 30.29 -5.50 6.67
N ARG A 219 30.10 -6.68 6.10
CA ARG A 219 29.07 -7.65 6.53
C ARG A 219 29.76 -8.94 6.95
N LEU A 220 29.61 -9.30 8.22
CA LEU A 220 30.05 -10.58 8.78
C LEU A 220 28.82 -11.46 9.00
N GLN A 221 28.79 -12.62 8.35
CA GLN A 221 27.70 -13.58 8.43
C GLN A 221 28.23 -15.00 8.60
N ARG A 222 27.60 -15.78 9.46
CA ARG A 222 27.84 -17.22 9.57
C ARG A 222 27.08 -17.94 8.45
N ILE A 223 27.78 -18.73 7.67
CA ILE A 223 27.21 -19.53 6.58
C ILE A 223 27.09 -20.97 7.04
N GLU A 224 25.89 -21.54 6.94
CA GLU A 224 25.63 -22.94 7.25
C GLU A 224 25.82 -23.82 6.01
N THR A 225 26.01 -25.13 6.23
CA THR A 225 26.30 -26.08 5.13
C THR A 225 25.18 -26.23 4.13
N LYS A 226 23.94 -25.94 4.54
CA LYS A 226 22.73 -26.01 3.72
C LYS A 226 22.49 -24.75 2.89
N ASP A 227 23.24 -23.68 3.13
CA ASP A 227 23.04 -22.41 2.46
C ASP A 227 23.73 -22.46 1.09
N ASP A 228 23.00 -22.85 0.05
CA ASP A 228 23.53 -22.89 -1.33
C ASP A 228 23.82 -21.48 -1.87
N LEU A 229 22.98 -20.53 -1.48
CA LEU A 229 23.06 -19.12 -1.87
C LEU A 229 23.15 -18.23 -0.63
N ILE A 230 23.98 -17.20 -0.73
CA ILE A 230 24.24 -16.22 0.31
C ILE A 230 23.79 -14.87 -0.23
N LYS A 231 22.72 -14.31 0.37
CA LYS A 231 22.18 -12.99 0.02
C LYS A 231 22.67 -11.95 1.02
N ILE A 232 23.32 -10.89 0.54
CA ILE A 232 23.84 -9.80 1.36
C ILE A 232 23.47 -8.47 0.71
N THR A 233 22.99 -7.50 1.50
CA THR A 233 22.83 -6.10 1.07
C THR A 233 23.85 -5.19 1.76
N ALA A 234 24.41 -4.27 0.99
CA ALA A 234 25.40 -3.31 1.46
C ALA A 234 25.18 -1.93 0.82
N GLY A 235 24.65 -0.99 1.60
CA GLY A 235 24.38 0.38 1.15
C GLY A 235 25.30 1.42 1.73
N TRP A 236 25.68 2.40 0.89
CA TRP A 236 26.41 3.58 1.31
C TRP A 236 25.75 4.84 0.79
N GLY A 237 25.76 5.90 1.59
CA GLY A 237 25.15 7.17 1.24
C GLY A 237 24.72 7.98 2.46
N SER A 238 23.73 8.84 2.27
CA SER A 238 23.20 9.75 3.29
C SER A 238 21.69 9.84 3.17
N ASN A 239 20.99 10.07 4.29
CA ASN A 239 19.56 10.38 4.29
C ASN A 239 19.21 11.70 3.60
N VAL A 240 20.21 12.53 3.31
CA VAL A 240 20.06 13.80 2.59
C VAL A 240 20.32 13.55 1.10
N LYS A 241 19.29 13.84 0.30
CA LYS A 241 19.37 13.86 -1.17
C LYS A 241 20.42 14.88 -1.64
N GLY A 242 21.08 14.64 -2.79
CA GLY A 242 22.16 15.53 -3.25
C GLY A 242 23.55 15.25 -2.66
N SER A 243 23.73 14.14 -1.94
CA SER A 243 25.02 13.80 -1.31
C SER A 243 26.02 13.16 -2.29
N TRP A 244 25.52 12.55 -3.37
CA TRP A 244 26.32 12.05 -4.47
C TRP A 244 26.54 13.16 -5.50
N ARG A 245 27.78 13.28 -5.98
CA ARG A 245 28.11 14.23 -7.06
C ARG A 245 28.12 13.51 -8.39
N GLU A 246 27.81 14.23 -9.45
CA GLU A 246 27.97 13.75 -10.81
C GLU A 246 29.42 13.28 -11.04
N ASP A 247 29.57 11.98 -11.24
CA ASP A 247 30.86 11.32 -11.48
C ASP A 247 30.60 9.86 -11.89
N ARG A 248 31.65 9.18 -12.33
CA ARG A 248 31.67 7.72 -12.41
C ARG A 248 32.10 7.15 -11.09
N TYR A 249 31.48 6.05 -10.71
CA TYR A 249 31.78 5.36 -9.48
C TYR A 249 31.89 3.86 -9.73
N SER A 250 32.45 3.17 -8.75
CA SER A 250 32.45 1.72 -8.70
C SER A 250 32.20 1.21 -7.29
N ALA A 251 31.46 0.12 -7.18
CA ALA A 251 31.40 -0.68 -5.97
C ALA A 251 32.25 -1.95 -6.17
N GLU A 252 33.20 -2.17 -5.28
CA GLU A 252 34.09 -3.33 -5.28
C GLU A 252 33.72 -4.28 -4.14
N LEU A 253 33.52 -5.55 -4.49
CA LEU A 253 33.30 -6.63 -3.52
C LEU A 253 34.64 -7.30 -3.20
N ILE A 254 35.01 -7.32 -1.93
CA ILE A 254 36.29 -7.87 -1.47
C ILE A 254 36.03 -8.89 -0.35
N PHE A 255 36.68 -10.04 -0.46
CA PHE A 255 36.64 -11.11 0.54
C PHE A 255 38.07 -11.63 0.78
N MET A 256 38.50 -11.71 2.04
CA MET A 256 39.86 -12.12 2.42
C MET A 256 40.97 -11.42 1.60
N ASP A 257 40.88 -10.09 1.47
CA ASP A 257 41.79 -9.23 0.68
C ASP A 257 41.83 -9.52 -0.84
N ARG A 258 40.86 -10.28 -1.35
CA ARG A 258 40.72 -10.55 -2.79
C ARG A 258 39.50 -9.86 -3.35
N LEU A 259 39.68 -9.20 -4.49
CA LEU A 259 38.59 -8.66 -5.28
C LEU A 259 37.76 -9.83 -5.86
N LEU A 260 36.45 -9.80 -5.64
CA LEU A 260 35.50 -10.76 -6.21
C LEU A 260 34.84 -10.21 -7.48
N ALA A 261 34.40 -8.96 -7.42
CA ALA A 261 33.70 -8.29 -8.50
C ALA A 261 33.81 -6.76 -8.36
N VAL A 262 33.74 -6.07 -9.50
CA VAL A 262 33.60 -4.61 -9.58
C VAL A 262 32.33 -4.32 -10.37
N ILE A 263 31.44 -3.52 -9.80
CA ILE A 263 30.26 -3.01 -10.49
C ILE A 263 30.39 -1.49 -10.67
N PRO A 264 30.60 -1.00 -11.90
CA PRO A 264 30.61 0.43 -12.18
C PRO A 264 29.18 0.97 -12.18
N PHE A 265 29.02 2.24 -11.84
CA PHE A 265 27.77 2.98 -11.98
C PHE A 265 28.08 4.46 -12.21
N GLU A 266 27.15 5.17 -12.82
CA GLU A 266 27.26 6.61 -13.03
C GLU A 266 26.27 7.35 -12.12
N VAL A 267 26.68 8.49 -11.57
CA VAL A 267 25.75 9.44 -10.97
C VAL A 267 25.64 10.62 -11.93
N CYS A 268 24.43 10.96 -12.37
CA CYS A 268 24.12 12.00 -13.34
C CYS A 268 22.80 12.70 -12.98
N ASP A 269 22.15 13.39 -13.91
CA ASP A 269 20.95 14.19 -13.60
C ASP A 269 19.72 13.32 -13.26
N SER A 270 19.63 12.11 -13.83
CA SER A 270 18.44 11.25 -13.74
C SER A 270 18.78 9.79 -13.45
N PHE A 271 17.83 9.05 -12.90
CA PHE A 271 17.95 7.59 -12.79
C PHE A 271 17.85 6.92 -14.15
N GLU A 272 18.65 5.87 -14.36
CA GLU A 272 18.52 4.98 -15.51
C GLU A 272 18.43 3.53 -15.03
N GLU A 273 17.25 2.92 -15.21
CA GLU A 273 17.00 1.54 -14.80
C GLU A 273 17.84 0.54 -15.59
N GLY A 274 18.32 -0.49 -14.91
CA GLY A 274 19.10 -1.57 -15.51
C GLY A 274 20.12 -2.17 -14.56
N VAL A 275 20.85 -3.15 -15.06
CA VAL A 275 21.97 -3.75 -14.35
C VAL A 275 23.24 -3.40 -15.12
N PRO A 276 24.21 -2.70 -14.49
CA PRO A 276 25.46 -2.38 -15.16
C PRO A 276 26.31 -3.65 -15.34
N PRO A 277 27.19 -3.69 -16.35
CA PRO A 277 28.11 -4.79 -16.56
C PRO A 277 29.10 -4.93 -15.39
N ILE A 278 29.27 -6.14 -14.87
CA ILE A 278 30.17 -6.45 -13.76
C ILE A 278 31.51 -6.96 -14.32
N PHE A 279 32.60 -6.52 -13.71
CA PHE A 279 33.94 -7.01 -14.03
C PHE A 279 34.38 -8.01 -12.97
N LEU A 280 34.73 -9.22 -13.42
CA LEU A 280 35.35 -10.24 -12.58
C LEU A 280 36.88 -10.21 -12.78
N PRO A 281 37.68 -10.43 -11.72
CA PRO A 281 39.15 -10.31 -11.80
C PRO A 281 39.81 -11.23 -12.84
N ASN A 282 39.15 -12.34 -13.18
CA ASN A 282 39.67 -13.38 -14.08
C ASN A 282 39.12 -13.33 -15.51
N ARG A 283 38.37 -12.28 -15.87
CA ARG A 283 37.80 -12.15 -17.21
C ARG A 283 38.12 -10.80 -17.82
N ASN A 284 38.54 -10.85 -19.09
CA ASN A 284 38.86 -9.65 -19.87
C ASN A 284 37.60 -8.96 -20.43
N ALA A 285 36.41 -9.52 -20.24
CA ALA A 285 35.16 -8.98 -20.75
C ALA A 285 34.16 -8.77 -19.60
N PRO A 286 33.42 -7.64 -19.60
CA PRO A 286 32.32 -7.42 -18.68
C PRO A 286 31.25 -8.51 -18.81
N LEU A 287 30.67 -8.90 -17.68
CA LEU A 287 29.58 -9.85 -17.59
C LEU A 287 28.32 -9.16 -17.10
N LEU A 288 27.20 -9.44 -17.77
CA LEU A 288 25.89 -9.14 -17.22
C LEU A 288 25.47 -10.31 -16.32
N LEU A 289 25.82 -10.26 -15.03
CA LEU A 289 25.35 -11.25 -14.04
C LEU A 289 23.98 -10.81 -13.52
N SER A 290 22.97 -10.91 -14.37
CA SER A 290 21.58 -10.88 -13.94
C SER A 290 21.21 -12.24 -13.35
N SER A 291 20.41 -12.27 -12.29
CA SER A 291 19.91 -13.49 -11.65
C SER A 291 19.48 -14.56 -12.68
N GLU A 292 20.24 -15.66 -12.76
CA GLU A 292 20.10 -16.69 -13.79
C GLU A 292 18.78 -17.47 -13.75
N GLU A 293 17.94 -17.31 -12.71
CA GLU A 293 16.67 -18.03 -12.62
C GLU A 293 15.65 -17.68 -13.72
N ASP A 294 15.81 -16.55 -14.42
CA ASP A 294 14.86 -16.07 -15.42
C ASP A 294 15.41 -15.96 -16.85
N LEU A 295 16.72 -16.10 -17.06
CA LEU A 295 17.34 -15.90 -18.38
C LEU A 295 17.79 -17.19 -19.06
N ASN A 296 18.11 -18.24 -18.31
CA ASN A 296 18.52 -19.54 -18.87
C ASN A 296 17.45 -20.63 -18.81
N ALA A 297 16.30 -20.36 -18.19
CA ALA A 297 15.21 -21.33 -18.14
C ALA A 297 14.85 -21.79 -19.55
N THR A 298 14.91 -23.10 -19.84
CA THR A 298 14.47 -23.61 -21.14
C THR A 298 12.97 -23.32 -21.32
N PHE A 299 12.49 -23.32 -22.57
CA PHE A 299 11.03 -23.21 -22.83
C PHE A 299 10.26 -24.25 -21.99
N GLU A 300 10.80 -25.47 -21.88
CA GLU A 300 10.25 -26.55 -21.08
C GLU A 300 10.25 -26.22 -19.58
N GLU A 301 11.31 -25.62 -19.03
CA GLU A 301 11.35 -25.22 -17.61
C GLU A 301 10.36 -24.12 -17.26
N VAL A 302 10.15 -23.13 -18.15
CA VAL A 302 9.12 -22.10 -17.94
C VAL A 302 7.73 -22.73 -18.00
N MET A 303 7.53 -23.70 -18.91
CA MET A 303 6.28 -24.45 -19.01
C MET A 303 6.04 -25.34 -17.78
N LEU A 304 7.08 -25.97 -17.23
CA LEU A 304 7.02 -26.74 -15.98
C LEU A 304 6.65 -25.86 -14.78
N LYS A 305 7.22 -24.66 -14.69
CA LYS A 305 6.83 -23.66 -13.67
C LYS A 305 5.35 -23.26 -13.82
N LEU A 306 4.86 -23.11 -15.05
CA LEU A 306 3.45 -22.83 -15.31
C LEU A 306 2.56 -24.02 -14.92
N ASP A 307 3.01 -25.24 -15.19
CA ASP A 307 2.30 -26.47 -14.83
C ASP A 307 2.24 -26.70 -13.32
N ALA A 308 3.28 -26.26 -12.60
CA ALA A 308 3.37 -26.32 -11.14
C ALA A 308 2.40 -25.36 -10.43
N LEU A 309 1.86 -24.33 -11.11
CA LEU A 309 0.83 -23.48 -10.51
C LEU A 309 -0.37 -24.32 -10.11
N ILE A 310 -1.05 -23.97 -9.02
CA ILE A 310 -2.20 -24.74 -8.57
C ILE A 310 -3.41 -24.42 -9.47
N GLY A 311 -4.21 -25.43 -9.81
CA GLY A 311 -5.41 -25.28 -10.65
C GLY A 311 -5.13 -24.79 -12.07
N LEU A 312 -5.91 -23.80 -12.53
CA LEU A 312 -5.76 -23.10 -13.81
C LEU A 312 -5.70 -24.02 -15.04
N ARG A 313 -6.40 -25.16 -15.01
CA ARG A 313 -6.30 -26.19 -16.06
C ARG A 313 -6.57 -25.64 -17.46
N ASP A 314 -7.66 -24.89 -17.61
CA ASP A 314 -8.06 -24.32 -18.90
C ASP A 314 -7.07 -23.26 -19.38
N ILE A 315 -6.59 -22.41 -18.47
CA ILE A 315 -5.58 -21.38 -18.77
C ILE A 315 -4.27 -22.02 -19.22
N LYS A 316 -3.76 -23.01 -18.47
CA LYS A 316 -2.53 -23.74 -18.82
C LYS A 316 -2.65 -24.39 -20.19
N GLN A 317 -3.80 -25.01 -20.49
CA GLN A 317 -4.04 -25.64 -21.78
C GLN A 317 -4.05 -24.60 -22.91
N GLN A 318 -4.74 -23.47 -22.73
CA GLN A 318 -4.75 -22.38 -23.72
C GLN A 318 -3.35 -21.79 -23.96
N VAL A 319 -2.57 -21.56 -22.89
CA VAL A 319 -1.19 -21.07 -23.02
C VAL A 319 -0.32 -22.10 -23.77
N ARG A 320 -0.46 -23.40 -23.48
CA ARG A 320 0.26 -24.47 -24.21
C ARG A 320 -0.09 -24.49 -25.68
N ASP A 321 -1.37 -24.43 -26.02
CA ASP A 321 -1.85 -24.50 -27.39
C ASP A 321 -1.38 -23.28 -28.19
N HIS A 322 -1.44 -22.10 -27.57
CA HIS A 322 -0.89 -20.88 -28.16
C HIS A 322 0.63 -20.96 -28.36
N ALA A 323 1.36 -21.48 -27.39
CA ALA A 323 2.81 -21.62 -27.49
C ALA A 323 3.22 -22.60 -28.60
N LYS A 324 2.54 -23.74 -28.71
CA LYS A 324 2.74 -24.70 -29.82
C LYS A 324 2.44 -24.09 -31.18
N TYR A 325 1.38 -23.29 -31.28
CA TYR A 325 1.03 -22.62 -32.53
C TYR A 325 2.12 -21.65 -32.98
N ILE A 326 2.70 -20.87 -32.06
CA ILE A 326 3.82 -19.98 -32.38
C ILE A 326 5.06 -20.76 -32.81
N GLN A 327 5.40 -21.86 -32.12
CA GLN A 327 6.52 -22.73 -32.51
C GLN A 327 6.31 -23.29 -33.93
N PHE A 328 5.08 -23.66 -34.28
CA PHE A 328 4.73 -24.07 -35.63
C PHE A 328 4.95 -22.96 -36.67
N LEU A 329 4.57 -21.71 -36.36
CA LEU A 329 4.81 -20.56 -37.25
C LEU A 329 6.31 -20.29 -37.44
N GLN A 330 7.13 -20.43 -36.38
CA GLN A 330 8.59 -20.30 -36.47
C GLN A 330 9.19 -21.38 -37.36
N LEU A 331 8.79 -22.64 -37.17
CA LEU A 331 9.22 -23.75 -38.02
C LEU A 331 8.85 -23.50 -39.49
N ARG A 332 7.66 -22.95 -39.77
CA ARG A 332 7.26 -22.59 -41.15
C ARG A 332 8.16 -21.51 -41.74
N ARG A 333 8.49 -20.47 -40.98
CA ARG A 333 9.43 -19.42 -41.41
C ARG A 333 10.83 -19.98 -41.69
N GLU A 334 11.34 -20.86 -40.83
CA GLU A 334 12.62 -21.56 -41.03
C GLU A 334 12.62 -22.42 -42.31
N LYS A 335 11.47 -22.99 -42.66
CA LYS A 335 11.27 -23.77 -43.89
C LYS A 335 10.99 -22.91 -45.14
N GLY A 336 11.08 -21.59 -45.03
CA GLY A 336 10.97 -20.66 -46.16
C GLY A 336 9.54 -20.30 -46.57
N TYR A 337 8.53 -20.58 -45.73
CA TYR A 337 7.16 -20.12 -45.99
C TYR A 337 7.01 -18.65 -45.56
N GLU A 338 6.47 -17.81 -46.45
CA GLU A 338 6.11 -16.43 -46.12
C GLU A 338 4.79 -16.40 -45.35
N GLU A 339 4.87 -16.02 -44.07
CA GLU A 339 3.69 -15.72 -43.25
C GLU A 339 3.40 -14.22 -43.32
N LYS A 340 2.23 -13.85 -43.85
CA LYS A 340 1.82 -12.44 -44.03
C LYS A 340 1.22 -11.81 -42.78
N GLU A 341 0.86 -12.61 -41.78
CA GLU A 341 0.25 -12.14 -40.53
C GLU A 341 1.26 -12.13 -39.38
N GLU A 342 1.22 -11.08 -38.56
CA GLU A 342 1.98 -10.98 -37.32
C GLU A 342 1.39 -11.90 -36.24
N ILE A 343 2.27 -12.42 -35.39
CA ILE A 343 1.89 -13.29 -34.27
C ILE A 343 1.18 -12.43 -33.23
N ASN A 344 -0.10 -12.72 -32.99
CA ASN A 344 -0.87 -11.99 -31.99
C ASN A 344 -0.47 -12.43 -30.57
N VAL A 345 0.00 -11.49 -29.76
CA VAL A 345 0.42 -11.68 -28.36
C VAL A 345 -0.44 -10.89 -27.36
N HIS A 346 -1.42 -10.12 -27.84
CA HIS A 346 -2.27 -9.27 -27.02
C HIS A 346 -3.45 -10.06 -26.47
N SER A 347 -3.67 -9.98 -25.15
CA SER A 347 -4.58 -10.87 -24.43
C SER A 347 -5.53 -10.14 -23.49
N VAL A 348 -6.70 -10.75 -23.24
CA VAL A 348 -7.72 -10.28 -22.29
C VAL A 348 -7.83 -11.31 -21.17
N PHE A 349 -7.63 -10.88 -19.93
CA PHE A 349 -7.76 -11.72 -18.74
C PHE A 349 -9.04 -11.37 -17.99
N ILE A 350 -9.95 -12.33 -17.88
CA ILE A 350 -11.28 -12.14 -17.32
C ILE A 350 -11.42 -12.98 -16.05
N GLY A 351 -11.75 -12.39 -14.91
CA GLY A 351 -12.07 -13.18 -13.70
C GLY A 351 -11.96 -12.41 -12.39
N ASN A 352 -12.41 -13.03 -11.30
CA ASN A 352 -12.46 -12.43 -9.96
C ASN A 352 -11.04 -12.15 -9.39
N PRO A 353 -10.90 -11.31 -8.34
CA PRO A 353 -9.63 -11.04 -7.70
C PRO A 353 -8.99 -12.31 -7.13
N GLY A 354 -7.65 -12.37 -7.12
CA GLY A 354 -6.91 -13.48 -6.53
C GLY A 354 -6.98 -14.81 -7.30
N THR A 355 -7.41 -14.80 -8.57
CA THR A 355 -7.41 -15.99 -9.45
C THR A 355 -6.08 -16.23 -10.18
N GLY A 356 -5.03 -15.44 -9.89
CA GLY A 356 -3.69 -15.65 -10.45
C GLY A 356 -3.40 -14.94 -11.78
N LYS A 357 -4.22 -13.95 -12.18
CA LYS A 357 -4.04 -13.15 -13.42
C LYS A 357 -2.63 -12.57 -13.58
N THR A 358 -2.15 -11.79 -12.61
CA THR A 358 -0.81 -11.18 -12.65
C THR A 358 0.30 -12.24 -12.68
N THR A 359 0.14 -13.35 -11.96
CA THR A 359 1.10 -14.46 -11.97
C THR A 359 1.21 -15.10 -13.35
N VAL A 360 0.09 -15.36 -14.03
CA VAL A 360 0.08 -15.90 -15.40
C VAL A 360 0.64 -14.89 -16.40
N ALA A 361 0.38 -13.59 -16.24
CA ALA A 361 0.97 -12.55 -17.09
C ALA A 361 2.50 -12.55 -17.01
N LYS A 362 3.08 -12.72 -15.80
CA LYS A 362 4.53 -12.87 -15.60
C LYS A 362 5.09 -14.10 -16.32
N MET A 363 4.36 -15.23 -16.26
CA MET A 363 4.76 -16.44 -16.97
C MET A 363 4.68 -16.29 -18.50
N MET A 364 3.64 -15.63 -19.01
CA MET A 364 3.49 -15.36 -20.44
C MET A 364 4.60 -14.44 -20.97
N GLY A 365 4.98 -13.39 -20.23
CA GLY A 365 6.12 -12.53 -20.60
C GLY A 365 7.42 -13.31 -20.76
N ARG A 366 7.71 -14.21 -19.81
CA ARG A 366 8.87 -15.11 -19.86
C ARG A 366 8.81 -16.07 -21.05
N LEU A 367 7.66 -16.68 -21.32
CA LEU A 367 7.45 -17.57 -22.46
C LEU A 367 7.67 -16.83 -23.78
N TYR A 368 7.04 -15.68 -23.97
CA TYR A 368 7.17 -14.88 -25.19
C TYR A 368 8.61 -14.42 -25.43
N LYS A 369 9.36 -14.10 -24.38
CA LYS A 369 10.80 -13.85 -24.51
C LYS A 369 11.56 -15.06 -25.04
N LYS A 370 11.30 -16.24 -24.49
CA LYS A 370 11.96 -17.49 -24.90
C LYS A 370 11.65 -17.88 -26.33
N MET A 371 10.47 -17.49 -26.78
CA MET A 371 10.02 -17.68 -28.15
C MET A 371 10.50 -16.54 -29.07
N GLY A 372 11.36 -15.63 -28.62
CA GLY A 372 11.89 -14.54 -29.43
C GLY A 372 10.85 -13.50 -29.87
N LEU A 373 9.68 -13.47 -29.21
CA LEU A 373 8.64 -12.47 -29.45
C LEU A 373 8.86 -11.20 -28.63
N LEU A 374 9.58 -11.32 -27.50
CA LEU A 374 9.93 -10.22 -26.60
C LEU A 374 11.43 -10.24 -26.26
N SER A 375 12.04 -9.08 -26.07
CA SER A 375 13.48 -8.98 -25.77
C SER A 375 13.84 -9.24 -24.30
N LYS A 376 12.95 -8.90 -23.34
CA LYS A 376 13.19 -8.94 -21.88
C LYS A 376 12.25 -9.86 -21.11
N GLY A 377 10.97 -9.94 -21.46
CA GLY A 377 9.94 -10.78 -20.83
C GLY A 377 9.46 -10.33 -19.44
N HIS A 378 9.79 -9.12 -19.00
CA HIS A 378 9.28 -8.55 -17.74
C HIS A 378 7.82 -8.11 -17.87
N VAL A 379 7.16 -7.81 -16.75
CA VAL A 379 5.80 -7.28 -16.73
C VAL A 379 5.83 -5.92 -16.05
N HIS A 380 5.26 -4.92 -16.71
CA HIS A 380 4.96 -3.62 -16.12
C HIS A 380 3.45 -3.56 -15.87
N GLU A 381 3.07 -3.59 -14.60
CA GLU A 381 1.68 -3.52 -14.14
C GLU A 381 1.29 -2.06 -13.92
N VAL A 382 0.15 -1.67 -14.47
CA VAL A 382 -0.41 -0.32 -14.41
C VAL A 382 -1.92 -0.38 -14.24
N ASP A 383 -2.49 0.68 -13.67
CA ASP A 383 -3.92 0.90 -13.64
C ASP A 383 -4.33 2.19 -14.38
N ARG A 384 -5.59 2.63 -14.21
CA ARG A 384 -6.06 3.88 -14.82
C ARG A 384 -5.30 5.12 -14.33
N VAL A 385 -4.93 5.17 -13.05
CA VAL A 385 -4.24 6.31 -12.42
C VAL A 385 -2.84 6.49 -13.00
N ASP A 386 -2.18 5.38 -13.31
CA ASP A 386 -0.85 5.37 -13.92
C ASP A 386 -0.87 5.87 -15.38
N LEU A 387 -1.93 5.55 -16.11
CA LEU A 387 -2.04 5.82 -17.55
C LEU A 387 -2.64 7.19 -17.87
N VAL A 388 -3.48 7.76 -17.00
CA VAL A 388 -4.20 9.01 -17.26
C VAL A 388 -3.45 10.21 -16.66
N GLY A 389 -3.22 11.23 -17.48
CA GLY A 389 -2.53 12.47 -17.10
C GLY A 389 -3.44 13.45 -16.34
N GLU A 390 -2.83 14.27 -15.48
CA GLU A 390 -3.53 15.27 -14.69
C GLU A 390 -3.97 16.49 -15.51
N TYR A 391 -3.33 16.72 -16.66
CA TYR A 391 -3.56 17.87 -17.53
C TYR A 391 -3.69 17.42 -19.00
N ILE A 392 -4.42 18.21 -19.81
CA ILE A 392 -4.57 17.96 -21.26
C ILE A 392 -3.19 17.89 -21.91
N GLY A 393 -2.93 16.82 -22.66
CA GLY A 393 -1.64 16.58 -23.32
C GLY A 393 -0.60 15.82 -22.49
N GLN A 394 -0.90 15.47 -21.22
CA GLN A 394 -0.02 14.62 -20.39
C GLN A 394 -0.36 13.13 -20.44
N THR A 395 -1.61 12.77 -20.76
CA THR A 395 -2.02 11.37 -20.95
C THR A 395 -1.18 10.68 -22.01
N ALA A 396 -1.02 11.30 -23.19
CA ALA A 396 -0.22 10.70 -24.25
C ALA A 396 1.26 10.44 -23.85
N PRO A 397 1.99 11.37 -23.21
CA PRO A 397 3.30 11.10 -22.61
C PRO A 397 3.29 9.96 -21.58
N LYS A 398 2.36 9.95 -20.63
CA LYS A 398 2.28 8.90 -19.60
C LYS A 398 2.06 7.51 -20.19
N VAL A 399 1.10 7.37 -21.10
CA VAL A 399 0.83 6.10 -21.79
C VAL A 399 2.06 5.65 -22.58
N LYS A 400 2.73 6.58 -23.27
CA LYS A 400 3.98 6.26 -23.97
C LYS A 400 5.09 5.84 -23.01
N GLU A 401 5.22 6.50 -21.87
CA GLU A 401 6.19 6.14 -20.84
C GLU A 401 5.91 4.74 -20.29
N ALA A 402 4.66 4.42 -19.97
CA ALA A 402 4.24 3.09 -19.52
C ALA A 402 4.51 2.03 -20.60
N ILE A 403 4.22 2.33 -21.87
CA ILE A 403 4.54 1.47 -23.02
C ILE A 403 6.05 1.25 -23.15
N GLU A 404 6.86 2.31 -23.02
CA GLU A 404 8.32 2.19 -23.12
C GLU A 404 8.93 1.45 -21.92
N LYS A 405 8.39 1.64 -20.71
CA LYS A 405 8.73 0.84 -19.52
C LYS A 405 8.38 -0.64 -19.74
N ALA A 406 7.26 -0.92 -20.38
CA ALA A 406 6.85 -2.28 -20.74
C ALA A 406 7.58 -2.86 -21.97
N ARG A 407 8.33 -2.05 -22.74
CA ARG A 407 8.95 -2.49 -23.99
C ARG A 407 10.03 -3.55 -23.76
N GLY A 408 9.97 -4.61 -24.55
CA GLY A 408 10.67 -5.86 -24.30
C GLY A 408 9.89 -6.82 -23.44
N GLY A 409 8.70 -6.47 -22.95
CA GLY A 409 7.94 -7.22 -21.97
C GLY A 409 6.43 -7.12 -22.20
N VAL A 410 5.69 -7.21 -21.09
CA VAL A 410 4.24 -7.15 -21.05
C VAL A 410 3.81 -5.86 -20.37
N LEU A 411 2.94 -5.09 -21.02
CA LEU A 411 2.14 -4.05 -20.38
C LEU A 411 0.87 -4.71 -19.84
N PHE A 412 0.77 -4.85 -18.51
CA PHE A 412 -0.39 -5.44 -17.84
C PHE A 412 -1.25 -4.32 -17.26
N ILE A 413 -2.47 -4.16 -17.77
CA ILE A 413 -3.41 -3.12 -17.34
C ILE A 413 -4.49 -3.79 -16.49
N ASP A 414 -4.44 -3.62 -15.17
CA ASP A 414 -5.49 -4.13 -14.28
C ASP A 414 -6.72 -3.20 -14.27
N GLU A 415 -7.89 -3.78 -14.04
CA GLU A 415 -9.20 -3.11 -14.13
C GLU A 415 -9.38 -2.23 -15.39
N ALA A 416 -8.95 -2.74 -16.55
CA ALA A 416 -8.89 -1.99 -17.81
C ALA A 416 -10.25 -1.42 -18.25
N TYR A 417 -11.37 -2.02 -17.81
CA TYR A 417 -12.71 -1.48 -18.05
C TYR A 417 -12.90 -0.07 -17.52
N ALA A 418 -12.11 0.34 -16.52
CA ALA A 418 -12.11 1.70 -16.03
C ALA A 418 -11.75 2.71 -17.13
N LEU A 419 -11.03 2.33 -18.19
CA LEU A 419 -10.64 3.22 -19.29
C LEU A 419 -11.78 3.50 -20.29
N ALA A 420 -12.82 2.67 -20.33
CA ALA A 420 -13.88 2.71 -21.37
C ALA A 420 -15.24 3.21 -20.87
N ARG A 421 -15.26 4.29 -20.08
CA ARG A 421 -16.51 4.91 -19.61
C ARG A 421 -17.32 5.51 -20.79
N SER A 422 -18.65 5.60 -20.62
CA SER A 422 -19.67 5.74 -21.68
C SER A 422 -19.54 6.99 -22.58
N ASN A 423 -19.88 6.80 -23.86
CA ASN A 423 -19.73 7.64 -25.06
C ASN A 423 -20.28 9.09 -25.08
N ASP A 424 -20.58 9.73 -23.95
CA ASP A 424 -21.10 11.10 -23.90
C ASP A 424 -20.20 12.08 -23.11
N ASP A 425 -18.96 11.69 -22.81
CA ASP A 425 -17.96 12.59 -22.22
C ASP A 425 -17.19 13.35 -23.29
N THR A 426 -17.24 14.67 -23.24
CA THR A 426 -16.46 15.61 -24.07
C THR A 426 -14.96 15.64 -23.72
N LYS A 427 -14.45 14.66 -22.96
CA LYS A 427 -13.03 14.55 -22.62
C LYS A 427 -12.48 13.17 -22.94
N ASP A 428 -11.68 13.16 -24.00
CA ASP A 428 -11.11 11.99 -24.67
C ASP A 428 -10.03 11.24 -23.85
N PHE A 429 -9.77 11.45 -22.56
CA PHE A 429 -8.54 10.90 -21.94
C PHE A 429 -8.48 9.36 -21.91
N GLY A 430 -9.53 8.67 -21.45
CA GLY A 430 -9.56 7.20 -21.49
C GLY A 430 -9.57 6.66 -22.92
N ARG A 431 -10.25 7.37 -23.83
CA ARG A 431 -10.27 7.07 -25.26
C ARG A 431 -8.91 7.31 -25.92
N GLU A 432 -8.17 8.32 -25.49
CA GLU A 432 -6.82 8.68 -25.93
C GLU A 432 -5.83 7.58 -25.49
N VAL A 433 -5.95 7.07 -24.26
CA VAL A 433 -5.23 5.86 -23.83
C VAL A 433 -5.54 4.69 -24.78
N ILE A 434 -6.82 4.40 -25.01
CA ILE A 434 -7.27 3.31 -25.90
C ILE A 434 -6.74 3.51 -27.33
N GLU A 435 -6.81 4.70 -27.88
CA GLU A 435 -6.36 5.03 -29.24
C GLU A 435 -4.84 4.90 -29.37
N ILE A 436 -4.08 5.34 -28.37
CA ILE A 436 -2.62 5.17 -28.34
C ILE A 436 -2.26 3.70 -28.21
N LEU A 437 -2.94 2.94 -27.34
CA LEU A 437 -2.72 1.49 -27.22
C LEU A 437 -3.04 0.77 -28.52
N VAL A 438 -4.18 1.06 -29.15
CA VAL A 438 -4.57 0.46 -30.45
C VAL A 438 -3.55 0.84 -31.53
N LYS A 439 -3.06 2.09 -31.55
CA LYS A 439 -2.03 2.53 -32.49
C LYS A 439 -0.71 1.79 -32.27
N GLU A 440 -0.26 1.65 -31.03
CA GLU A 440 0.98 0.94 -30.70
C GLU A 440 0.87 -0.57 -31.00
N MET A 441 -0.28 -1.20 -30.70
CA MET A 441 -0.54 -2.60 -31.05
C MET A 441 -0.65 -2.85 -32.57
N SER A 442 -0.88 -1.80 -33.38
CA SER A 442 -1.04 -1.96 -34.83
C SER A 442 0.21 -1.60 -35.62
N ASN A 443 0.84 -0.47 -35.25
CA ASN A 443 1.92 0.17 -36.02
C ASN A 443 3.08 0.61 -35.12
N GLY A 444 3.13 0.13 -33.87
CA GLY A 444 4.20 0.44 -32.93
C GLY A 444 5.53 -0.16 -33.35
N LYS A 445 6.58 0.08 -32.56
CA LYS A 445 7.92 -0.46 -32.85
C LYS A 445 8.03 -1.99 -32.67
N GLY A 446 6.94 -2.66 -32.28
CA GLY A 446 6.93 -4.06 -31.85
C GLY A 446 7.57 -4.25 -30.48
N ASP A 447 7.92 -5.50 -30.17
CA ASP A 447 8.57 -5.89 -28.90
C ASP A 447 7.72 -5.56 -27.66
N LEU A 448 6.41 -5.79 -27.74
CA LEU A 448 5.44 -5.46 -26.68
C LEU A 448 4.25 -6.42 -26.71
N ALA A 449 3.93 -7.03 -25.57
CA ALA A 449 2.65 -7.69 -25.34
C ALA A 449 1.77 -6.80 -24.46
N VAL A 450 0.48 -6.73 -24.75
CA VAL A 450 -0.48 -5.95 -23.95
C VAL A 450 -1.49 -6.93 -23.39
N ILE A 451 -1.65 -6.94 -22.07
CA ILE A 451 -2.63 -7.76 -21.37
C ILE A 451 -3.56 -6.84 -20.59
N VAL A 452 -4.86 -6.92 -20.86
CA VAL A 452 -5.88 -6.16 -20.13
C VAL A 452 -6.66 -7.09 -19.22
N ALA A 453 -6.85 -6.72 -17.95
CA ALA A 453 -7.53 -7.54 -16.96
C ALA A 453 -8.78 -6.86 -16.39
N GLY A 454 -9.77 -7.65 -16.01
CA GLY A 454 -10.96 -7.12 -15.33
C GLY A 454 -12.09 -8.14 -15.14
N TYR A 455 -13.24 -7.64 -14.70
CA TYR A 455 -14.43 -8.45 -14.45
C TYR A 455 -15.17 -8.82 -15.76
N PRO A 456 -15.86 -9.97 -15.82
CA PRO A 456 -16.43 -10.49 -17.06
C PRO A 456 -17.40 -9.56 -17.79
N LYS A 457 -18.31 -8.88 -17.08
CA LYS A 457 -19.34 -8.05 -17.74
C LYS A 457 -18.77 -6.71 -18.20
N GLU A 458 -17.87 -6.17 -17.40
CA GLU A 458 -17.25 -4.87 -17.54
C GLU A 458 -16.21 -4.89 -18.67
N MET A 459 -15.46 -5.99 -18.80
CA MET A 459 -14.53 -6.20 -19.91
C MET A 459 -15.25 -6.30 -21.26
N GLN A 460 -16.47 -6.81 -21.30
CA GLN A 460 -17.26 -6.82 -22.53
C GLN A 460 -17.55 -5.38 -23.00
N HIS A 461 -18.00 -4.51 -22.08
CA HIS A 461 -18.22 -3.10 -22.38
C HIS A 461 -16.93 -2.39 -22.82
N PHE A 462 -15.80 -2.71 -22.17
CA PHE A 462 -14.48 -2.19 -22.55
C PHE A 462 -14.11 -2.53 -24.00
N LEU A 463 -14.26 -3.79 -24.40
CA LEU A 463 -13.94 -4.22 -25.75
C LEU A 463 -14.91 -3.66 -26.80
N ASP A 464 -16.17 -3.47 -26.41
CA ASP A 464 -17.21 -2.87 -27.26
C ASP A 464 -16.99 -1.36 -27.49
N SER A 465 -16.22 -0.69 -26.62
CA SER A 465 -15.99 0.76 -26.69
C SER A 465 -15.19 1.22 -27.92
N ASN A 466 -14.31 0.37 -28.46
CA ASN A 466 -13.53 0.68 -29.64
C ASN A 466 -13.35 -0.57 -30.51
N PRO A 467 -13.81 -0.56 -31.78
CA PRO A 467 -13.65 -1.68 -32.71
C PRO A 467 -12.18 -2.14 -32.88
N GLY A 468 -11.22 -1.23 -32.71
CA GLY A 468 -9.79 -1.51 -32.72
C GLY A 468 -9.36 -2.44 -31.59
N LEU A 469 -9.96 -2.37 -30.41
CA LEU A 469 -9.66 -3.28 -29.30
C LEU A 469 -10.06 -4.72 -29.66
N LYS A 470 -11.29 -4.95 -30.12
CA LYS A 470 -11.78 -6.27 -30.56
C LYS A 470 -10.92 -6.90 -31.65
N SER A 471 -10.38 -6.09 -32.55
CA SER A 471 -9.54 -6.59 -33.65
C SER A 471 -8.15 -7.03 -33.18
N ARG A 472 -7.59 -6.36 -32.17
CA ARG A 472 -6.21 -6.57 -31.69
C ARG A 472 -6.16 -7.61 -30.57
N PHE A 473 -7.15 -7.63 -29.69
CA PHE A 473 -7.31 -8.63 -28.64
C PHE A 473 -8.05 -9.87 -29.16
N LYS A 474 -7.29 -10.89 -29.57
CA LYS A 474 -7.83 -12.17 -30.06
C LYS A 474 -7.73 -13.30 -29.04
N LEU A 475 -6.89 -13.15 -28.01
CA LEU A 475 -6.68 -14.15 -26.98
C LEU A 475 -7.49 -13.79 -25.73
N TYR A 476 -8.35 -14.69 -25.28
CA TYR A 476 -9.23 -14.51 -24.12
C TYR A 476 -8.98 -15.61 -23.12
N PHE A 477 -8.55 -15.23 -21.92
CA PHE A 477 -8.25 -16.12 -20.81
C PHE A 477 -9.28 -15.90 -19.70
N GLU A 478 -10.12 -16.90 -19.46
CA GLU A 478 -11.15 -16.86 -18.41
C GLU A 478 -10.66 -17.58 -17.15
N PHE A 479 -10.43 -16.79 -16.10
CA PHE A 479 -9.95 -17.21 -14.80
C PHE A 479 -11.14 -17.49 -13.88
N SER A 480 -11.58 -18.74 -13.87
CA SER A 480 -12.57 -19.25 -12.92
C SER A 480 -12.08 -19.17 -11.47
N ASP A 481 -13.01 -19.08 -10.53
CA ASP A 481 -12.70 -19.22 -9.11
C ASP A 481 -12.06 -20.59 -8.83
N TYR A 482 -11.04 -20.61 -7.98
CA TYR A 482 -10.39 -21.85 -7.56
C TYR A 482 -11.38 -22.75 -6.81
N LEU A 483 -11.33 -24.04 -7.09
CA LEU A 483 -12.10 -25.04 -6.36
C LEU A 483 -11.62 -25.14 -4.91
N PRO A 484 -12.46 -25.59 -3.95
CA PRO A 484 -12.05 -25.74 -2.56
C PRO A 484 -10.76 -26.55 -2.39
N GLN A 485 -10.59 -27.63 -3.15
CA GLN A 485 -9.38 -28.46 -3.10
C GLN A 485 -8.14 -27.70 -3.62
N GLU A 486 -8.31 -26.82 -4.60
CA GLU A 486 -7.24 -25.98 -5.13
C GLU A 486 -6.90 -24.87 -4.13
N LEU A 487 -7.90 -24.29 -3.46
CA LEU A 487 -7.69 -23.33 -2.37
C LEU A 487 -6.96 -23.96 -1.17
N SER A 488 -7.27 -25.21 -0.81
CA SER A 488 -6.55 -25.97 0.22
C SER A 488 -5.08 -26.21 -0.17
N GLN A 489 -4.81 -26.55 -1.43
CA GLN A 489 -3.43 -26.65 -1.94
C GLN A 489 -2.71 -25.30 -1.89
N ILE A 490 -3.41 -24.19 -2.19
CA ILE A 490 -2.86 -22.84 -2.07
C ILE A 490 -2.54 -22.53 -0.61
N ALA A 491 -3.35 -23.02 0.34
CA ALA A 491 -3.11 -22.87 1.76
C ALA A 491 -1.80 -23.57 2.19
N GLU A 492 -1.57 -24.80 1.71
CA GLU A 492 -0.32 -25.53 1.94
C GLU A 492 0.90 -24.80 1.36
N TYR A 493 0.77 -24.25 0.16
CA TYR A 493 1.81 -23.44 -0.46
C TYR A 493 2.12 -22.18 0.35
N ALA A 494 1.08 -21.44 0.77
CA ALA A 494 1.22 -20.25 1.59
C ALA A 494 1.85 -20.56 2.96
N CYS A 495 1.53 -21.70 3.56
CA CYS A 495 2.18 -22.18 4.79
C CYS A 495 3.68 -22.36 4.61
N ALA A 496 4.09 -23.07 3.55
CA ALA A 496 5.51 -23.30 3.24
C ALA A 496 6.28 -21.98 3.00
N GLU A 497 5.68 -21.05 2.25
CA GLU A 497 6.26 -19.73 1.99
C GLU A 497 6.43 -18.91 3.28
N LYS A 498 5.42 -18.93 4.15
CA LYS A 498 5.43 -18.20 5.42
C LYS A 498 6.22 -18.92 6.52
N GLY A 499 6.78 -20.10 6.24
CA GLY A 499 7.57 -20.89 7.18
C GLY A 499 6.76 -21.46 8.34
N VAL A 500 5.50 -21.84 8.09
CA VAL A 500 4.60 -22.44 9.08
C VAL A 500 4.08 -23.80 8.61
N GLU A 501 3.75 -24.67 9.55
CA GLU A 501 3.12 -25.98 9.32
C GLU A 501 1.81 -26.05 10.12
N LEU A 502 0.78 -26.69 9.54
CA LEU A 502 -0.52 -26.87 10.19
C LEU A 502 -0.57 -28.26 10.85
N THR A 503 -1.09 -28.36 12.07
CA THR A 503 -1.52 -29.67 12.61
C THR A 503 -2.67 -30.24 11.78
N SER A 504 -2.90 -31.56 11.88
CA SER A 504 -3.98 -32.22 11.16
C SER A 504 -5.34 -31.58 11.43
N GLU A 505 -5.62 -31.23 12.69
CA GLU A 505 -6.87 -30.60 13.10
C GLU A 505 -6.98 -29.15 12.60
N ALA A 506 -5.87 -28.41 12.60
CA ALA A 506 -5.81 -27.05 12.06
C ALA A 506 -6.08 -27.04 10.55
N ARG A 507 -5.51 -28.00 9.81
CA ARG A 507 -5.75 -28.20 8.38
C ARG A 507 -7.21 -28.50 8.08
N GLU A 508 -7.82 -29.45 8.80
CA GLU A 508 -9.24 -29.77 8.64
C GLU A 508 -10.14 -28.54 8.88
N LYS A 509 -9.79 -27.71 9.87
CA LYS A 509 -10.55 -26.49 10.15
C LYS A 509 -10.40 -25.43 9.05
N ILE A 510 -9.19 -25.26 8.52
CA ILE A 510 -8.93 -24.38 7.36
C ILE A 510 -9.75 -24.85 6.15
N ASP A 511 -9.78 -26.15 5.88
CA ASP A 511 -10.56 -26.72 4.77
C ASP A 511 -12.06 -26.48 4.95
N GLU A 512 -12.59 -26.62 6.17
CA GLU A 512 -13.98 -26.29 6.50
C GLU A 512 -14.30 -24.81 6.20
N ILE A 513 -13.41 -23.91 6.62
CA ILE A 513 -13.51 -22.47 6.38
C ILE A 513 -13.51 -22.17 4.87
N ILE A 514 -12.58 -22.76 4.12
CA ILE A 514 -12.47 -22.62 2.67
C ILE A 514 -13.77 -23.08 1.98
N VAL A 515 -14.29 -24.26 2.35
CA VAL A 515 -15.53 -24.79 1.77
C VAL A 515 -16.72 -23.88 2.08
N LYS A 516 -16.81 -23.35 3.30
CA LYS A 516 -17.89 -22.42 3.70
C LYS A 516 -17.80 -21.10 2.92
N ALA A 517 -16.61 -20.53 2.80
CA ALA A 517 -16.38 -19.30 2.04
C ALA A 517 -16.72 -19.50 0.56
N TYR A 518 -16.30 -20.61 -0.04
CA TYR A 518 -16.62 -20.95 -1.43
C TYR A 518 -18.12 -21.12 -1.68
N ARG A 519 -18.87 -21.73 -0.74
CA ARG A 519 -20.33 -21.91 -0.87
C ARG A 519 -21.10 -20.58 -0.81
N ASN A 520 -20.62 -19.64 0.00
CA ASN A 520 -21.26 -18.33 0.19
C ASN A 520 -20.68 -17.24 -0.70
N ARG A 521 -19.82 -17.61 -1.66
CA ARG A 521 -19.08 -16.66 -2.48
C ARG A 521 -20.00 -15.84 -3.38
N ASP A 522 -19.61 -14.61 -3.65
CA ASP A 522 -20.24 -13.74 -4.63
C ASP A 522 -19.26 -13.39 -5.76
N ARG A 523 -19.59 -12.37 -6.57
CA ARG A 523 -18.76 -11.92 -7.69
C ARG A 523 -17.47 -11.20 -7.27
N SER A 524 -17.26 -10.98 -5.98
CA SER A 524 -16.08 -10.31 -5.41
C SER A 524 -15.17 -11.25 -4.62
N PHE A 525 -15.39 -12.55 -4.74
CA PHE A 525 -14.63 -13.55 -3.98
C PHE A 525 -13.11 -13.46 -4.22
N GLY A 526 -12.36 -13.34 -3.13
CA GLY A 526 -10.92 -13.05 -3.16
C GLY A 526 -10.00 -14.23 -3.52
N ASN A 527 -10.52 -15.45 -3.66
CA ASN A 527 -9.76 -16.63 -4.11
C ASN A 527 -8.43 -16.83 -3.34
N ALA A 528 -7.27 -16.86 -4.02
CA ALA A 528 -5.98 -17.02 -3.35
C ALA A 528 -5.72 -15.91 -2.31
N ARG A 529 -6.15 -14.66 -2.56
CA ARG A 529 -5.98 -13.57 -1.58
C ARG A 529 -6.68 -13.89 -0.26
N PHE A 530 -7.87 -14.51 -0.32
CA PHE A 530 -8.58 -14.97 0.87
C PHE A 530 -7.82 -16.05 1.64
N VAL A 531 -7.21 -17.00 0.93
CA VAL A 531 -6.42 -18.08 1.57
C VAL A 531 -5.12 -17.55 2.18
N TYR A 532 -4.44 -16.62 1.53
CA TYR A 532 -3.25 -15.98 2.09
C TYR A 532 -3.57 -15.19 3.36
N ASP A 533 -4.69 -14.44 3.38
CA ASP A 533 -5.19 -13.77 4.57
C ASP A 533 -5.48 -14.77 5.71
N LEU A 534 -6.10 -15.91 5.38
CA LEU A 534 -6.38 -16.98 6.35
C LEU A 534 -5.10 -17.53 6.98
N ILE A 535 -4.07 -17.84 6.19
CA ILE A 535 -2.78 -18.36 6.69
C ILE A 535 -2.02 -17.28 7.47
N GLU A 536 -2.05 -16.04 7.01
CA GLU A 536 -1.42 -14.92 7.70
C GLU A 536 -2.03 -14.71 9.09
N LYS A 537 -3.35 -14.69 9.21
CA LYS A 537 -4.05 -14.62 10.50
C LYS A 537 -3.72 -15.81 11.39
N SER A 538 -3.64 -17.02 10.83
CA SER A 538 -3.20 -18.22 11.57
C SER A 538 -1.81 -18.02 12.18
N LYS A 539 -0.87 -17.48 11.39
CA LYS A 539 0.52 -17.21 11.82
C LYS A 539 0.60 -16.10 12.87
N VAL A 540 -0.21 -15.05 12.75
CA VAL A 540 -0.30 -14.00 13.76
C VAL A 540 -0.78 -14.59 15.09
N ASN A 541 -1.82 -15.43 15.07
CA ASN A 541 -2.32 -16.10 16.26
C ASN A 541 -1.30 -17.06 16.88
N LEU A 542 -0.55 -17.82 16.06
CA LEU A 542 0.60 -18.59 16.49
C LEU A 542 1.61 -17.71 17.25
N GLY A 543 1.99 -16.55 16.68
CA GLY A 543 2.92 -15.61 17.30
C GLY A 543 2.41 -15.12 18.66
N LEU A 544 1.12 -14.75 18.76
CA LEU A 544 0.49 -14.32 20.01
C LEU A 544 0.48 -15.43 21.06
N ARG A 545 0.18 -16.68 20.67
CA ARG A 545 0.22 -17.85 21.56
C ARG A 545 1.63 -18.09 22.08
N ILE A 546 2.64 -18.08 21.21
CA ILE A 546 4.05 -18.30 21.57
C ILE A 546 4.56 -17.22 22.53
N MET A 547 4.21 -15.96 22.28
CA MET A 547 4.62 -14.84 23.13
C MET A 547 3.89 -14.77 24.47
N SER A 548 2.79 -15.52 24.63
CA SER A 548 2.06 -15.64 25.89
C SER A 548 2.63 -16.70 26.84
N ASP A 549 3.63 -17.49 26.38
CA ASP A 549 4.35 -18.44 27.23
C ASP A 549 5.27 -17.70 28.22
N GLU A 550 5.48 -18.25 29.42
CA GLU A 550 6.33 -17.63 30.45
C GLU A 550 7.80 -17.49 30.02
N GLN A 551 8.28 -18.36 29.12
CA GLN A 551 9.67 -18.35 28.62
C GLN A 551 9.76 -18.66 27.12
N PRO A 552 9.31 -17.74 26.23
CA PRO A 552 9.22 -17.98 24.79
C PRO A 552 10.56 -18.34 24.15
N THR A 553 11.67 -17.80 24.69
CA THR A 553 13.04 -18.04 24.21
C THR A 553 13.56 -19.46 24.44
N LYS A 554 12.87 -20.28 25.25
CA LYS A 554 13.25 -21.67 25.53
C LYS A 554 12.42 -22.69 24.77
N LEU A 555 11.43 -22.26 24.00
CA LEU A 555 10.60 -23.16 23.21
C LEU A 555 11.41 -23.80 22.08
N PRO A 556 11.16 -25.08 21.74
CA PRO A 556 11.79 -25.74 20.60
C PRO A 556 11.47 -25.01 19.30
N SER A 557 12.44 -24.93 18.38
CA SER A 557 12.26 -24.26 17.08
C SER A 557 11.07 -24.79 16.27
N GLU A 558 10.74 -26.07 16.42
CA GLU A 558 9.58 -26.70 15.78
C GLU A 558 8.25 -26.05 16.20
N LYS A 559 8.12 -25.63 17.47
CA LYS A 559 6.91 -24.96 17.95
C LYS A 559 6.73 -23.54 17.40
N LEU A 560 7.82 -22.91 16.95
CA LEU A 560 7.78 -21.55 16.40
C LEU A 560 7.18 -21.49 14.99
N GLY A 561 7.06 -22.64 14.32
CA GLY A 561 6.42 -22.78 13.01
C GLY A 561 5.10 -23.54 13.03
N LEU A 562 4.72 -24.19 14.13
CA LEU A 562 3.57 -25.11 14.15
C LEU A 562 2.27 -24.41 14.58
N VAL A 563 1.38 -24.18 13.62
CA VAL A 563 0.01 -23.67 13.83
C VAL A 563 -0.89 -24.81 14.30
N GLU A 564 -1.49 -24.65 15.47
CA GLU A 564 -2.43 -25.63 16.05
C GLU A 564 -3.88 -25.17 15.83
N LEU A 565 -4.84 -26.07 16.12
CA LEU A 565 -6.26 -25.81 15.94
C LEU A 565 -6.73 -24.51 16.61
N ASP A 566 -6.23 -24.20 17.82
CA ASP A 566 -6.63 -23.02 18.56
C ASP A 566 -6.24 -21.71 17.84
N ASP A 567 -5.12 -21.70 17.12
CA ASP A 567 -4.71 -20.54 16.33
C ASP A 567 -5.68 -20.28 15.17
N VAL A 568 -6.22 -21.36 14.59
CA VAL A 568 -7.19 -21.31 13.50
C VAL A 568 -8.59 -20.95 14.00
N LEU A 569 -9.00 -21.47 15.17
CA LEU A 569 -10.29 -21.14 15.79
C LEU A 569 -10.39 -19.68 16.20
N ARG A 570 -9.25 -19.05 16.54
CA ARG A 570 -9.14 -17.62 16.82
C ARG A 570 -9.11 -16.75 15.56
N ILE A 571 -9.15 -17.33 14.36
CA ILE A 571 -9.21 -16.54 13.13
C ILE A 571 -10.59 -15.93 13.01
N GLU A 572 -10.62 -14.62 13.17
CA GLU A 572 -11.76 -13.82 12.82
C GLU A 572 -11.72 -13.54 11.30
N LEU A 573 -12.54 -14.27 10.54
CA LEU A 573 -12.61 -14.20 9.07
C LEU A 573 -13.15 -12.86 8.57
N ALA A 574 -14.01 -12.22 9.35
CA ALA A 574 -14.18 -10.78 9.36
C ALA A 574 -13.35 -10.28 10.54
N ALA A 575 -12.67 -9.15 10.44
CA ALA A 575 -12.30 -8.45 11.66
C ALA A 575 -13.62 -8.18 12.40
N ASN A 576 -13.94 -9.03 13.37
CA ASN A 576 -14.88 -8.61 14.39
C ASN A 576 -14.04 -7.61 15.14
N ARG A 577 -14.13 -6.34 14.73
CA ARG A 577 -13.96 -5.32 15.73
C ARG A 577 -15.00 -5.67 16.78
N GLU A 578 -14.56 -6.35 17.83
CA GLU A 578 -15.25 -6.32 19.09
C GLU A 578 -15.43 -4.84 19.34
N LEU A 579 -16.67 -4.38 19.11
CA LEU A 579 -17.05 -3.06 19.56
C LEU A 579 -16.60 -3.02 21.02
N PRO A 580 -15.93 -1.94 21.47
CA PRO A 580 -15.77 -1.76 22.90
C PRO A 580 -17.17 -2.01 23.50
N ASN A 581 -17.23 -2.83 24.56
CA ASN A 581 -18.49 -3.17 25.22
C ASN A 581 -18.99 -1.91 25.96
N ILE A 582 -19.35 -0.90 25.19
CA ILE A 582 -19.94 0.36 25.60
C ILE A 582 -21.37 -0.02 25.94
N PRO A 583 -21.77 -0.02 27.22
CA PRO A 583 -23.15 -0.30 27.59
C PRO A 583 -24.09 0.69 26.89
N ILE A 584 -25.33 0.26 26.66
CA ILE A 584 -26.35 1.14 26.08
C ILE A 584 -26.57 2.32 27.05
N ASP A 585 -26.39 3.54 26.56
CA ASP A 585 -26.72 4.75 27.29
C ASP A 585 -28.23 5.01 27.13
N GLU A 586 -29.01 4.51 28.08
CA GLU A 586 -30.47 4.64 28.07
C GLU A 586 -30.93 6.09 28.18
N ALA A 587 -30.18 6.95 28.86
CA ALA A 587 -30.54 8.37 29.00
C ALA A 587 -30.38 9.10 27.66
N LEU A 588 -29.23 8.92 27.00
CA LEU A 588 -28.96 9.51 25.69
C LEU A 588 -29.87 8.94 24.60
N LEU A 589 -30.19 7.64 24.68
CA LEU A 589 -31.11 7.00 23.74
C LEU A 589 -32.53 7.57 23.88
N GLN A 590 -33.00 7.75 25.11
CA GLN A 590 -34.31 8.35 25.36
C GLN A 590 -34.36 9.80 24.85
N GLU A 591 -33.33 10.60 25.14
CA GLU A 591 -33.21 11.98 24.64
C GLU A 591 -33.29 12.03 23.11
N ALA A 592 -32.53 11.18 22.40
CA ALA A 592 -32.53 11.16 20.95
C ALA A 592 -33.86 10.65 20.35
N LEU A 593 -34.53 9.71 21.02
CA LEU A 593 -35.87 9.24 20.61
C LEU A 593 -36.95 10.31 20.87
N ASP A 594 -36.83 11.08 21.95
CA ASP A 594 -37.71 12.18 22.25
C ASP A 594 -37.54 13.30 21.21
N GLU A 595 -36.30 13.67 20.86
CA GLU A 595 -36.01 14.58 19.75
C GLU A 595 -36.66 14.10 18.44
N LEU A 596 -36.53 12.81 18.10
CA LEU A 596 -37.15 12.23 16.91
C LEU A 596 -38.68 12.29 16.96
N SER A 597 -39.27 12.07 18.14
CA SER A 597 -40.72 12.05 18.32
C SER A 597 -41.35 13.44 18.13
N HIS A 598 -40.64 14.50 18.54
CA HIS A 598 -41.07 15.90 18.44
C HIS A 598 -41.05 16.45 17.01
N LEU A 599 -40.31 15.83 16.09
CA LEU A 599 -40.33 16.24 14.68
C LEU A 599 -41.73 16.05 14.09
N ILE A 600 -42.26 17.06 13.39
CA ILE A 600 -43.59 16.98 12.76
C ILE A 600 -43.54 15.99 11.57
N GLY A 601 -44.58 15.16 11.42
CA GLY A 601 -44.70 14.20 10.31
C GLY A 601 -43.72 13.01 10.37
N MET A 602 -43.30 12.53 9.19
CA MET A 602 -42.24 11.52 9.00
C MET A 602 -42.51 10.15 9.66
N THR A 603 -43.78 9.76 9.79
CA THR A 603 -44.22 8.53 10.48
C THR A 603 -43.50 7.28 10.00
N ASN A 604 -43.27 7.17 8.68
CA ASN A 604 -42.55 6.04 8.08
C ASN A 604 -41.08 5.98 8.53
N ILE A 605 -40.41 7.12 8.69
CA ILE A 605 -39.01 7.20 9.18
C ILE A 605 -38.95 6.87 10.67
N LYS A 606 -39.85 7.45 11.48
CA LYS A 606 -39.95 7.17 12.91
C LYS A 606 -40.14 5.68 13.18
N ARG A 607 -41.00 5.01 12.40
CA ARG A 607 -41.21 3.55 12.49
C ARG A 607 -39.93 2.78 12.20
N GLN A 608 -39.25 3.06 11.08
CA GLN A 608 -38.03 2.36 10.67
C GLN A 608 -36.87 2.53 11.68
N ILE A 609 -36.73 3.72 12.27
CA ILE A 609 -35.70 3.97 13.30
C ILE A 609 -36.05 3.20 14.58
N ASN A 610 -37.32 3.18 15.01
CA ASN A 610 -37.74 2.40 16.17
C ASN A 610 -37.53 0.89 15.99
N GLU A 611 -37.82 0.36 14.78
CA GLU A 611 -37.53 -1.04 14.43
C GLU A 611 -36.05 -1.35 14.51
N LEU A 612 -35.20 -0.47 13.99
CA LEU A 612 -33.74 -0.58 14.11
C LEU A 612 -33.29 -0.62 15.57
N VAL A 613 -33.78 0.30 16.41
CA VAL A 613 -33.42 0.34 17.84
C VAL A 613 -33.77 -0.97 18.52
N ARG A 614 -34.96 -1.51 18.26
CA ARG A 614 -35.41 -2.80 18.83
C ARG A 614 -34.53 -3.96 18.36
N LEU A 615 -34.19 -4.00 17.07
CA LEU A 615 -33.31 -5.02 16.52
C LEU A 615 -31.91 -4.94 17.12
N VAL A 616 -31.30 -3.76 17.15
CA VAL A 616 -29.95 -3.58 17.72
C VAL A 616 -29.91 -3.96 19.20
N ARG A 617 -30.93 -3.58 19.98
CA ARG A 617 -31.08 -4.01 21.39
C ARG A 617 -31.15 -5.54 21.50
N PHE A 618 -32.02 -6.19 20.73
CA PHE A 618 -32.17 -7.64 20.74
C PHE A 618 -30.87 -8.37 20.39
N TYR A 619 -30.12 -7.91 19.39
CA TYR A 619 -28.84 -8.51 19.01
C TYR A 619 -27.78 -8.33 20.10
N ARG A 620 -27.75 -7.16 20.76
CA ARG A 620 -26.88 -6.96 21.93
C ARG A 620 -27.24 -7.82 23.12
N GLU A 621 -28.51 -7.91 23.48
CA GLU A 621 -28.99 -8.75 24.59
C GLU A 621 -28.73 -10.24 24.36
N THR A 622 -28.76 -10.68 23.09
CA THR A 622 -28.51 -12.07 22.70
C THR A 622 -27.02 -12.38 22.44
N GLY A 623 -26.12 -11.42 22.66
CA GLY A 623 -24.68 -11.57 22.44
C GLY A 623 -24.30 -11.79 20.96
N LYS A 624 -25.18 -11.41 20.03
CA LYS A 624 -24.93 -11.52 18.59
C LYS A 624 -24.28 -10.25 18.06
N ASP A 625 -23.37 -10.42 17.11
CA ASP A 625 -22.71 -9.30 16.45
C ASP A 625 -23.70 -8.47 15.63
N VAL A 626 -23.78 -7.18 15.97
CA VAL A 626 -24.64 -6.19 15.30
C VAL A 626 -24.01 -5.72 13.99
N LEU A 627 -22.69 -5.53 13.93
CA LEU A 627 -22.01 -4.92 12.77
C LEU A 627 -21.92 -5.87 11.57
N ASN A 628 -21.88 -7.17 11.83
CA ASN A 628 -21.85 -8.18 10.78
C ASN A 628 -23.22 -8.51 10.21
N ASN A 629 -24.29 -8.33 11.00
CA ASN A 629 -25.66 -8.64 10.58
C ASN A 629 -26.43 -7.43 10.05
N PHE A 630 -25.94 -6.21 10.30
CA PHE A 630 -26.55 -4.98 9.79
C PHE A 630 -25.51 -4.18 9.01
N PHE A 631 -25.82 -3.89 7.75
CA PHE A 631 -25.14 -2.84 7.01
C PHE A 631 -25.70 -1.50 7.52
N LEU A 632 -24.82 -0.64 8.03
CA LEU A 632 -25.19 0.58 8.76
C LEU A 632 -25.00 1.86 7.93
N HIS A 633 -24.42 1.72 6.74
CA HIS A 633 -24.42 2.80 5.75
C HIS A 633 -25.84 3.05 5.25
N THR A 634 -26.27 4.30 5.23
CA THR A 634 -27.69 4.66 5.04
C THR A 634 -27.86 5.68 3.93
N VAL A 635 -28.83 5.46 3.04
CA VAL A 635 -29.23 6.38 1.97
C VAL A 635 -30.45 7.17 2.42
N PHE A 636 -30.36 8.50 2.36
CA PHE A 636 -31.44 9.43 2.68
C PHE A 636 -32.00 10.02 1.38
N ILE A 637 -33.19 9.59 0.98
CA ILE A 637 -33.80 9.98 -0.29
C ILE A 637 -35.02 10.87 -0.03
N GLY A 638 -35.04 12.08 -0.58
CA GLY A 638 -36.23 12.93 -0.56
C GLY A 638 -35.98 14.37 -0.99
N ASN A 639 -37.05 15.14 -1.16
CA ASN A 639 -36.99 16.53 -1.60
C ASN A 639 -36.30 17.47 -0.57
N PRO A 640 -35.89 18.68 -0.95
CA PRO A 640 -35.21 19.62 -0.04
C PRO A 640 -36.15 20.01 1.09
N GLY A 641 -35.61 20.28 2.28
CA GLY A 641 -36.43 20.72 3.40
C GLY A 641 -37.34 19.66 4.01
N THR A 642 -37.13 18.37 3.73
CA THR A 642 -37.86 17.24 4.34
C THR A 642 -37.24 16.72 5.64
N GLY A 643 -36.15 17.34 6.13
CA GLY A 643 -35.53 16.99 7.42
C GLY A 643 -34.42 15.92 7.39
N LYS A 644 -33.86 15.60 6.21
CA LYS A 644 -32.78 14.59 6.05
C LYS A 644 -31.60 14.79 7.00
N THR A 645 -30.99 15.97 7.00
CA THR A 645 -29.82 16.31 7.84
C THR A 645 -30.15 16.27 9.33
N THR A 646 -31.34 16.74 9.71
CA THR A 646 -31.81 16.70 11.11
C THR A 646 -31.92 15.26 11.60
N VAL A 647 -32.55 14.38 10.82
CA VAL A 647 -32.68 12.96 11.16
C VAL A 647 -31.32 12.25 11.14
N ALA A 648 -30.41 12.60 10.23
CA ALA A 648 -29.05 12.06 10.22
C ALA A 648 -28.30 12.33 11.53
N ARG A 649 -28.42 13.54 12.10
CA ARG A 649 -27.82 13.88 13.39
C ARG A 649 -28.43 13.09 14.54
N ILE A 650 -29.76 12.98 14.58
CA ILE A 650 -30.46 12.19 15.60
C ILE A 650 -30.10 10.70 15.48
N LEU A 651 -30.05 10.15 14.27
CA LEU A 651 -29.65 8.76 14.03
C LEU A 651 -28.20 8.50 14.47
N THR A 652 -27.30 9.48 14.28
CA THR A 652 -25.92 9.40 14.80
C THR A 652 -25.88 9.35 16.33
N LYS A 653 -26.70 10.18 17.01
CA LYS A 653 -26.86 10.11 18.48
C LYS A 653 -27.41 8.76 18.93
N ILE A 654 -28.40 8.22 18.22
CA ILE A 654 -28.98 6.89 18.50
C ILE A 654 -27.91 5.80 18.38
N TYR A 655 -27.09 5.81 17.32
CA TYR A 655 -26.02 4.83 17.16
C TYR A 655 -24.94 4.92 18.25
N LYS A 656 -24.63 6.14 18.72
CA LYS A 656 -23.78 6.36 19.89
C LYS A 656 -24.40 5.78 21.15
N ALA A 657 -25.66 6.09 21.42
CA ALA A 657 -26.36 5.65 22.62
C ALA A 657 -26.52 4.12 22.66
N LEU A 658 -26.71 3.49 21.50
CA LEU A 658 -26.73 2.04 21.36
C LEU A 658 -25.33 1.40 21.47
N GLY A 659 -24.26 2.18 21.66
CA GLY A 659 -22.87 1.72 21.74
C GLY A 659 -22.33 1.15 20.42
N VAL A 660 -22.99 1.46 19.30
CA VAL A 660 -22.60 1.02 17.95
C VAL A 660 -21.50 1.92 17.38
N LEU A 661 -21.46 3.20 17.77
CA LEU A 661 -20.39 4.15 17.47
C LEU A 661 -19.65 4.55 18.75
N GLU A 662 -18.33 4.69 18.65
CA GLU A 662 -17.46 5.05 19.79
C GLU A 662 -17.63 6.52 20.22
N ARG A 663 -17.62 7.46 19.26
CA ARG A 663 -17.63 8.92 19.52
C ARG A 663 -18.97 9.55 19.18
N GLY A 664 -19.62 9.08 18.11
CA GLY A 664 -20.94 9.53 17.68
C GLY A 664 -21.00 10.99 17.24
N HIS A 665 -19.93 11.51 16.66
CA HIS A 665 -19.93 12.79 15.94
C HIS A 665 -20.30 12.58 14.46
N MET A 666 -20.75 13.63 13.80
CA MET A 666 -21.09 13.62 12.39
C MET A 666 -20.23 14.64 11.65
N VAL A 667 -19.49 14.19 10.63
CA VAL A 667 -18.72 15.03 9.71
C VAL A 667 -19.58 15.24 8.47
N GLU A 668 -20.06 16.46 8.28
CA GLU A 668 -20.84 16.85 7.11
C GLU A 668 -19.91 17.32 5.98
N THR A 669 -20.14 16.82 4.78
CA THR A 669 -19.45 17.21 3.57
C THR A 669 -20.39 17.14 2.38
N ASP A 670 -20.03 17.81 1.29
CA ASP A 670 -20.65 17.68 -0.01
C ASP A 670 -19.59 17.28 -1.04
N ARG A 671 -19.91 17.40 -2.32
CA ARG A 671 -18.95 17.21 -3.41
C ARG A 671 -17.69 18.07 -3.24
N GLN A 672 -17.80 19.34 -2.84
CA GLN A 672 -16.65 20.24 -2.74
C GLN A 672 -15.71 19.85 -1.60
N GLY A 673 -16.24 19.28 -0.52
CA GLY A 673 -15.43 18.82 0.60
C GLY A 673 -14.66 17.52 0.31
N LEU A 674 -15.15 16.68 -0.60
CA LEU A 674 -14.49 15.42 -0.98
C LEU A 674 -13.60 15.56 -2.22
N VAL A 675 -14.04 16.34 -3.20
CA VAL A 675 -13.37 16.51 -4.49
C VAL A 675 -12.37 17.66 -4.42
N ALA A 676 -11.13 17.42 -4.87
CA ALA A 676 -10.13 18.46 -5.04
C ALA A 676 -10.30 19.20 -6.38
N GLY A 677 -9.73 20.40 -6.49
CA GLY A 677 -9.75 21.16 -7.75
C GLY A 677 -8.74 20.66 -8.79
N TYR A 678 -7.85 19.75 -8.40
CA TYR A 678 -6.72 19.23 -9.18
C TYR A 678 -6.73 17.69 -9.18
N VAL A 679 -6.31 17.08 -10.30
CA VAL A 679 -6.24 15.61 -10.47
C VAL A 679 -5.18 15.01 -9.55
N GLY A 680 -5.47 13.83 -8.97
CA GLY A 680 -4.57 13.10 -8.06
C GLY A 680 -4.65 13.52 -6.58
N GLN A 681 -5.36 14.61 -6.25
CA GLN A 681 -5.54 15.07 -4.87
C GLN A 681 -6.87 14.65 -4.24
N THR A 682 -7.82 14.14 -5.04
CA THR A 682 -9.16 13.81 -4.56
C THR A 682 -9.15 12.59 -3.65
N ALA A 683 -8.36 11.56 -3.95
CA ALA A 683 -8.19 10.40 -3.08
C ALA A 683 -7.66 10.81 -1.68
N ILE A 684 -6.65 11.69 -1.62
CA ILE A 684 -6.08 12.18 -0.36
C ILE A 684 -7.13 12.96 0.43
N LYS A 685 -7.79 13.93 -0.21
CA LYS A 685 -8.82 14.76 0.44
C LYS A 685 -10.02 13.94 0.93
N THR A 686 -10.44 12.94 0.16
CA THR A 686 -11.50 12.02 0.55
C THR A 686 -11.07 11.17 1.74
N ALA A 687 -9.82 10.66 1.74
CA ALA A 687 -9.27 9.89 2.85
C ALA A 687 -9.20 10.71 4.14
N GLU A 688 -8.73 11.96 4.07
CA GLU A 688 -8.68 12.88 5.23
C GLU A 688 -10.09 13.10 5.82
N LYS A 689 -11.10 13.32 4.98
CA LYS A 689 -12.49 13.47 5.43
C LYS A 689 -13.05 12.21 6.08
N ILE A 690 -12.65 11.04 5.59
CA ILE A 690 -13.01 9.75 6.20
C ILE A 690 -12.30 9.57 7.54
N ASP A 691 -11.02 9.96 7.64
CA ASP A 691 -10.26 9.90 8.88
C ASP A 691 -10.87 10.80 9.97
N GLU A 692 -11.35 11.99 9.61
CA GLU A 692 -12.13 12.86 10.52
C GLU A 692 -13.41 12.17 11.04
N ALA A 693 -14.05 11.33 10.22
CA ALA A 693 -15.30 10.64 10.56
C ALA A 693 -15.11 9.36 11.39
N MET A 694 -13.88 8.93 11.66
CA MET A 694 -13.60 7.70 12.41
C MET A 694 -14.17 7.74 13.83
N GLY A 695 -14.94 6.70 14.19
CA GLY A 695 -15.71 6.61 15.43
C GLY A 695 -17.08 7.32 15.38
N GLY A 696 -17.44 7.87 14.21
CA GLY A 696 -18.66 8.64 13.97
C GLY A 696 -19.28 8.34 12.60
N VAL A 697 -19.90 9.37 12.01
CA VAL A 697 -20.59 9.26 10.72
C VAL A 697 -20.05 10.30 9.73
N LEU A 698 -19.73 9.86 8.51
CA LEU A 698 -19.52 10.74 7.36
C LEU A 698 -20.86 10.96 6.65
N PHE A 699 -21.39 12.19 6.70
CA PHE A 699 -22.61 12.57 6.02
C PHE A 699 -22.27 13.34 4.73
N ILE A 700 -22.66 12.78 3.59
CA ILE A 700 -22.43 13.36 2.26
C ILE A 700 -23.77 13.88 1.72
N ASP A 701 -23.95 15.19 1.74
CA ASP A 701 -25.13 15.81 1.14
C ASP A 701 -24.99 15.91 -0.39
N GLU A 702 -26.13 15.83 -1.07
CA GLU A 702 -26.23 15.77 -2.53
C GLU A 702 -25.22 14.79 -3.15
N ALA A 703 -25.11 13.58 -2.61
CA ALA A 703 -24.09 12.60 -2.98
C ALA A 703 -24.10 12.24 -4.48
N TYR A 704 -25.28 12.31 -5.13
CA TYR A 704 -25.40 12.16 -6.58
C TYR A 704 -24.55 13.18 -7.36
N ALA A 705 -24.21 14.33 -6.76
CA ALA A 705 -23.32 15.31 -7.35
C ALA A 705 -21.96 14.70 -7.66
N LEU A 706 -21.47 13.72 -6.88
CA LEU A 706 -20.24 12.98 -7.16
C LEU A 706 -20.31 12.26 -8.51
N THR A 707 -21.49 11.72 -8.86
CA THR A 707 -21.74 11.03 -10.14
C THR A 707 -22.28 11.94 -11.24
N MET A 708 -22.72 13.16 -10.92
CA MET A 708 -23.29 14.07 -11.91
C MET A 708 -22.20 14.70 -12.77
N LYS A 709 -22.35 14.49 -14.07
CA LYS A 709 -21.55 15.11 -15.13
C LYS A 709 -21.88 16.61 -15.20
N GLY A 710 -21.22 17.41 -14.37
CA GLY A 710 -21.11 18.85 -14.66
C GLY A 710 -20.33 18.99 -15.97
N GLY A 711 -20.87 19.70 -16.96
CA GLY A 711 -20.36 19.77 -18.34
C GLY A 711 -18.95 20.36 -18.50
N GLY A 712 -17.93 19.67 -17.97
CA GLY A 712 -16.53 20.07 -17.92
C GLY A 712 -15.67 19.04 -17.16
N ALA A 713 -14.40 19.39 -16.93
CA ALA A 713 -13.33 18.57 -16.34
C ALA A 713 -13.61 17.88 -14.99
N GLN A 714 -14.74 18.17 -14.36
CA GLN A 714 -15.01 17.85 -12.98
C GLN A 714 -15.53 16.41 -12.76
N GLY A 715 -16.07 15.74 -13.78
CA GLY A 715 -16.68 14.40 -13.64
C GLY A 715 -15.74 13.33 -13.05
N ASP A 716 -14.51 13.23 -13.56
CA ASP A 716 -13.55 12.18 -13.18
C ASP A 716 -13.16 12.20 -11.68
N PHE A 717 -13.16 13.37 -11.04
CA PHE A 717 -12.81 13.49 -9.63
C PHE A 717 -13.85 12.89 -8.69
N GLY A 718 -15.14 12.98 -9.06
CA GLY A 718 -16.19 12.44 -8.22
C GLY A 718 -16.13 10.91 -8.13
N ASP A 719 -15.73 10.26 -9.22
CA ASP A 719 -15.55 8.81 -9.26
C ASP A 719 -14.31 8.34 -8.47
N GLU A 720 -13.23 9.13 -8.47
CA GLU A 720 -12.05 8.89 -7.63
C GLU A 720 -12.39 8.95 -6.14
N ALA A 721 -13.22 9.94 -5.74
CA ALA A 721 -13.76 10.03 -4.39
C ALA A 721 -14.62 8.81 -4.04
N ILE A 722 -15.48 8.35 -4.96
CA ILE A 722 -16.31 7.15 -4.75
C ILE A 722 -15.47 5.89 -4.57
N GLN A 723 -14.42 5.68 -5.39
CA GLN A 723 -13.54 4.53 -5.26
C GLN A 723 -12.81 4.52 -3.92
N THR A 724 -12.28 5.68 -3.51
CA THR A 724 -11.63 5.85 -2.21
C THR A 724 -12.61 5.56 -1.07
N LEU A 725 -13.83 6.09 -1.15
CA LEU A 725 -14.89 5.86 -0.17
C LEU A 725 -15.24 4.36 -0.07
N LEU A 726 -15.44 3.68 -1.19
CA LEU A 726 -15.77 2.25 -1.23
C LEU A 726 -14.66 1.38 -0.63
N LYS A 727 -13.40 1.68 -0.96
CA LYS A 727 -12.24 0.99 -0.39
C LYS A 727 -12.20 1.15 1.13
N ARG A 728 -12.35 2.38 1.64
CA ARG A 728 -12.32 2.66 3.08
C ARG A 728 -13.53 2.09 3.82
N MET A 729 -14.71 2.02 3.19
CA MET A 729 -15.88 1.34 3.75
C MET A 729 -15.62 -0.16 3.95
N GLU A 730 -14.82 -0.78 3.08
CA GLU A 730 -14.42 -2.19 3.20
C GLU A 730 -13.32 -2.37 4.27
N ASP A 731 -12.20 -1.65 4.11
CA ASP A 731 -11.00 -1.79 4.95
C ASP A 731 -11.25 -1.37 6.41
N ASN A 732 -12.24 -0.50 6.65
CA ASN A 732 -12.55 0.04 7.98
C ASN A 732 -14.02 -0.20 8.37
N ARG A 733 -14.57 -1.36 8.00
CA ARG A 733 -15.94 -1.74 8.37
C ARG A 733 -16.18 -1.63 9.88
N GLY A 734 -17.28 -0.98 10.26
CA GLY A 734 -17.63 -0.76 11.66
C GLY A 734 -16.83 0.33 12.38
N ALA A 735 -15.80 0.91 11.75
CA ALA A 735 -15.04 2.03 12.30
C ALA A 735 -15.77 3.37 12.21
N PHE A 736 -16.58 3.53 11.16
CA PHE A 736 -17.39 4.72 10.88
C PHE A 736 -18.56 4.31 9.99
N PHE A 737 -19.61 5.12 9.95
CA PHE A 737 -20.70 4.93 8.98
C PHE A 737 -20.74 6.04 7.95
N VAL A 738 -21.37 5.74 6.82
CA VAL A 738 -21.51 6.68 5.71
C VAL A 738 -22.98 6.87 5.46
N PHE A 739 -23.44 8.11 5.55
CA PHE A 739 -24.78 8.52 5.18
C PHE A 739 -24.71 9.35 3.91
N VAL A 740 -25.49 8.99 2.90
CA VAL A 740 -25.56 9.72 1.63
C VAL A 740 -26.96 10.28 1.45
N ALA A 741 -27.09 11.57 1.10
CA ALA A 741 -28.38 12.22 0.93
C ALA A 741 -28.58 12.76 -0.50
N GLY A 742 -29.82 12.78 -0.98
CA GLY A 742 -30.15 13.40 -2.27
C GLY A 742 -31.60 13.24 -2.73
N TYR A 743 -31.87 13.72 -3.94
CA TYR A 743 -33.18 13.64 -4.57
C TYR A 743 -33.52 12.21 -5.04
N PRO A 744 -34.80 11.82 -5.08
CA PRO A 744 -35.24 10.49 -5.52
C PRO A 744 -34.61 9.99 -6.81
N ASP A 745 -34.85 10.68 -7.93
CA ASP A 745 -34.39 10.26 -9.25
C ASP A 745 -32.85 10.21 -9.33
N ASN A 746 -32.18 11.19 -8.71
CA ASN A 746 -30.74 11.34 -8.77
C ASN A 746 -30.02 10.28 -7.94
N MET A 747 -30.56 9.92 -6.78
CA MET A 747 -29.96 8.89 -5.91
C MET A 747 -30.10 7.49 -6.51
N GLU A 748 -31.17 7.22 -7.25
CA GLU A 748 -31.28 5.97 -8.00
C GLU A 748 -30.18 5.86 -9.07
N ALA A 749 -29.90 6.95 -9.78
CA ALA A 749 -28.79 7.01 -10.74
C ALA A 749 -27.42 6.85 -10.04
N PHE A 750 -27.21 7.53 -8.90
CA PHE A 750 -26.00 7.41 -8.09
C PHE A 750 -25.71 5.97 -7.65
N LEU A 751 -26.70 5.29 -7.08
CA LEU A 751 -26.53 3.90 -6.61
C LEU A 751 -26.25 2.92 -7.76
N LYS A 752 -26.80 3.18 -8.96
CA LYS A 752 -26.56 2.39 -10.16
C LYS A 752 -25.24 2.71 -10.87
N ALA A 753 -24.61 3.85 -10.56
CA ALA A 753 -23.37 4.27 -11.20
C ALA A 753 -22.19 3.34 -10.88
N ASN A 754 -22.19 2.74 -9.68
CA ASN A 754 -21.19 1.77 -9.27
C ASN A 754 -21.85 0.61 -8.49
N PRO A 755 -21.70 -0.66 -8.93
CA PRO A 755 -22.25 -1.82 -8.22
C PRO A 755 -21.80 -1.91 -6.76
N GLY A 756 -20.60 -1.43 -6.45
CA GLY A 756 -20.06 -1.40 -5.09
C GLY A 756 -20.84 -0.47 -4.14
N LEU A 757 -21.50 0.57 -4.66
CA LEU A 757 -22.41 1.42 -3.87
C LEU A 757 -23.69 0.65 -3.54
N SER A 758 -24.30 0.01 -4.54
CA SER A 758 -25.53 -0.76 -4.36
C SER A 758 -25.38 -1.92 -3.36
N SER A 759 -24.21 -2.55 -3.29
CA SER A 759 -23.98 -3.65 -2.34
C SER A 759 -23.71 -3.20 -0.91
N ARG A 760 -23.20 -1.97 -0.70
CA ARG A 760 -22.79 -1.45 0.61
C ARG A 760 -23.81 -0.50 1.23
N PHE A 761 -24.71 0.05 0.43
CA PHE A 761 -25.83 0.89 0.83
C PHE A 761 -27.16 0.15 0.62
N ASP A 762 -27.47 -0.80 1.51
CA ASP A 762 -28.72 -1.57 1.47
C ASP A 762 -29.89 -0.85 2.18
N LYS A 763 -29.60 0.02 3.15
CA LYS A 763 -30.59 0.73 3.95
C LYS A 763 -30.97 2.05 3.31
N ILE A 764 -32.25 2.18 2.95
CA ILE A 764 -32.79 3.38 2.31
C ILE A 764 -33.91 3.98 3.16
N LEU A 765 -33.71 5.20 3.63
CA LEU A 765 -34.71 6.02 4.32
C LEU A 765 -35.33 7.00 3.31
N LYS A 766 -36.61 6.79 2.99
CA LYS A 766 -37.37 7.65 2.07
C LYS A 766 -38.15 8.72 2.84
N PHE A 767 -37.80 9.97 2.59
CA PHE A 767 -38.41 11.19 3.13
C PHE A 767 -39.45 11.69 2.13
N GLU A 768 -40.71 11.50 2.49
CA GLU A 768 -41.86 11.99 1.72
C GLU A 768 -42.05 13.50 1.95
N ASP A 769 -42.70 14.17 1.00
CA ASP A 769 -43.09 15.56 1.18
C ASP A 769 -44.03 15.68 2.38
N TYR A 770 -43.96 16.78 3.10
CA TYR A 770 -44.88 17.06 4.21
C TYR A 770 -46.29 17.31 3.66
N GLU A 771 -47.27 16.72 4.35
CA GLU A 771 -48.67 17.01 4.05
C GLU A 771 -49.00 18.48 4.39
N PRO A 772 -50.04 19.09 3.79
CA PRO A 772 -50.41 20.47 4.05
C PRO A 772 -50.60 20.79 5.54
N THR A 773 -51.13 19.84 6.30
CA THR A 773 -51.29 19.95 7.75
C THR A 773 -49.96 20.01 8.48
N ASP A 774 -48.95 19.26 8.01
CA ASP A 774 -47.61 19.24 8.58
C ASP A 774 -46.88 20.56 8.25
N LEU A 775 -47.00 21.06 7.01
CA LEU A 775 -46.44 22.34 6.59
C LEU A 775 -46.99 23.50 7.44
N ALA A 776 -48.30 23.53 7.67
CA ALA A 776 -48.93 24.53 8.53
C ALA A 776 -48.44 24.44 9.98
N GLN A 777 -48.33 23.23 10.55
CA GLN A 777 -47.79 23.05 11.89
C GLN A 777 -46.33 23.53 12.01
N ILE A 778 -45.51 23.24 10.99
CA ILE A 778 -44.12 23.74 10.94
C ILE A 778 -44.10 25.27 10.91
N ALA A 779 -45.01 25.90 10.15
CA ALA A 779 -45.11 27.35 10.08
C ALA A 779 -45.48 27.97 11.45
N MET A 780 -46.45 27.38 12.15
CA MET A 780 -46.85 27.82 13.49
C MET A 780 -45.71 27.67 14.49
N LEU A 781 -44.97 26.56 14.44
CA LEU A 781 -43.80 26.37 15.29
C LEU A 781 -42.72 27.43 15.04
N MET A 782 -42.43 27.76 13.78
CA MET A 782 -41.46 28.80 13.43
C MET A 782 -41.90 30.21 13.85
N LEU A 783 -43.20 30.51 13.80
CA LEU A 783 -43.76 31.77 14.27
C LEU A 783 -43.68 31.88 15.80
N ASP A 784 -44.00 30.80 16.51
CA ASP A 784 -43.92 30.72 17.97
C ASP A 784 -42.48 30.89 18.48
N GLU A 785 -41.50 30.25 17.83
CA GLU A 785 -40.07 30.45 18.11
C GLU A 785 -39.61 31.91 17.95
N LYS A 786 -40.28 32.68 17.09
CA LYS A 786 -40.05 34.12 16.88
C LYS A 786 -40.90 35.01 17.79
N GLY A 787 -41.74 34.42 18.65
CA GLY A 787 -42.65 35.14 19.53
C GLY A 787 -43.76 35.88 18.77
N ILE A 788 -44.19 35.35 17.63
CA ILE A 788 -45.22 35.92 16.76
C ILE A 788 -46.43 34.98 16.74
N VAL A 789 -47.61 35.53 16.96
CA VAL A 789 -48.89 34.79 16.97
C VAL A 789 -49.77 35.30 15.83
N PRO A 790 -50.16 34.44 14.87
CA PRO A 790 -51.08 34.83 13.82
C PRO A 790 -52.52 34.96 14.32
N THR A 791 -53.29 35.90 13.74
CA THR A 791 -54.74 35.91 13.95
C THR A 791 -55.40 34.69 13.29
N PRO A 792 -56.60 34.28 13.73
CA PRO A 792 -57.30 33.13 13.13
C PRO A 792 -57.47 33.25 11.60
N GLU A 793 -57.67 34.47 11.09
CA GLU A 793 -57.78 34.75 9.66
C GLU A 793 -56.44 34.58 8.94
N ALA A 794 -55.35 35.10 9.51
CA ALA A 794 -54.01 34.97 8.95
C ALA A 794 -53.53 33.51 8.96
N GLU A 795 -53.80 32.78 10.04
CA GLU A 795 -53.52 31.35 10.16
C GLU A 795 -54.32 30.54 9.13
N GLY A 796 -55.60 30.85 8.94
CA GLY A 796 -56.46 30.24 7.93
C GLY A 796 -55.91 30.44 6.52
N HIS A 797 -55.52 31.67 6.19
CA HIS A 797 -54.93 31.99 4.88
C HIS A 797 -53.61 31.26 4.63
N LEU A 798 -52.72 31.18 5.64
CA LEU A 798 -51.48 30.42 5.53
C LEU A 798 -51.73 28.93 5.30
N LYS A 799 -52.72 28.34 6.00
CA LYS A 799 -53.12 26.93 5.79
C LYS A 799 -53.60 26.67 4.36
N GLU A 800 -54.47 27.53 3.85
CA GLU A 800 -54.96 27.45 2.46
C GLU A 800 -53.80 27.62 1.46
N TYR A 801 -52.89 28.54 1.74
CA TYR A 801 -51.73 28.78 0.90
C TYR A 801 -50.77 27.58 0.85
N PHE A 802 -50.49 26.92 1.99
CA PHE A 802 -49.68 25.70 1.99
C PHE A 802 -50.38 24.53 1.30
N ALA A 803 -51.71 24.41 1.43
CA ALA A 803 -52.48 23.41 0.68
C ALA A 803 -52.39 23.65 -0.83
N PHE A 804 -52.52 24.90 -1.26
CA PHE A 804 -52.33 25.31 -2.65
C PHE A 804 -50.91 25.01 -3.16
N LEU A 805 -49.88 25.39 -2.41
CA LEU A 805 -48.49 25.09 -2.78
C LEU A 805 -48.22 23.60 -2.90
N HIS A 806 -48.81 22.78 -2.03
CA HIS A 806 -48.68 21.33 -2.09
C HIS A 806 -49.41 20.73 -3.29
N GLU A 807 -50.62 21.19 -3.62
CA GLU A 807 -51.39 20.69 -4.78
C GLU A 807 -50.68 20.97 -6.11
N TYR A 808 -50.08 22.15 -6.25
CA TYR A 808 -49.39 22.59 -7.46
C TYR A 808 -47.87 22.40 -7.42
N ARG A 809 -47.38 21.59 -6.47
CA ARG A 809 -45.95 21.38 -6.29
C ARG A 809 -45.31 20.68 -7.48
N ASP A 810 -44.08 21.05 -7.77
CA ASP A 810 -43.24 20.31 -8.71
C ASP A 810 -42.47 19.19 -8.00
N LYS A 811 -41.64 18.48 -8.76
CA LYS A 811 -40.81 17.38 -8.23
C LYS A 811 -39.63 17.84 -7.35
N TYR A 812 -39.43 19.14 -7.17
CA TYR A 812 -38.33 19.73 -6.39
C TYR A 812 -38.85 20.59 -5.23
N PHE A 813 -40.06 20.32 -4.78
CA PHE A 813 -40.74 21.11 -3.74
C PHE A 813 -39.90 21.27 -2.47
N GLY A 814 -39.72 22.51 -2.02
CA GLY A 814 -38.81 22.87 -0.93
C GLY A 814 -39.29 22.55 0.49
N ASN A 815 -40.51 22.05 0.68
CA ASN A 815 -41.05 21.60 1.98
C ASN A 815 -40.83 22.63 3.10
N ALA A 816 -40.19 22.27 4.23
CA ALA A 816 -39.95 23.19 5.35
C ALA A 816 -39.07 24.40 4.97
N ARG A 817 -38.28 24.31 3.88
CA ARG A 817 -37.54 25.46 3.33
C ARG A 817 -38.48 26.48 2.70
N THR A 818 -39.51 26.00 1.99
CA THR A 818 -40.59 26.84 1.47
C THR A 818 -41.37 27.48 2.61
N VAL A 819 -41.74 26.70 3.64
CA VAL A 819 -42.42 27.22 4.83
C VAL A 819 -41.61 28.32 5.50
N ARG A 820 -40.30 28.11 5.68
CA ARG A 820 -39.40 29.14 6.23
C ARG A 820 -39.43 30.43 5.41
N SER A 821 -39.35 30.34 4.09
CA SER A 821 -39.42 31.52 3.21
C SER A 821 -40.74 32.26 3.38
N VAL A 822 -41.86 31.54 3.43
CA VAL A 822 -43.20 32.12 3.62
C VAL A 822 -43.31 32.79 4.99
N VAL A 823 -42.81 32.16 6.05
CA VAL A 823 -42.80 32.74 7.41
C VAL A 823 -41.91 33.99 7.45
N GLU A 824 -40.70 33.95 6.87
CA GLU A 824 -39.80 35.11 6.80
C GLU A 824 -40.42 36.28 6.03
N ASP A 825 -41.10 36.01 4.92
CA ASP A 825 -41.81 37.03 4.14
C ASP A 825 -43.03 37.58 4.91
N ALA A 826 -43.77 36.75 5.63
CA ALA A 826 -44.88 37.19 6.47
C ALA A 826 -44.39 38.13 7.60
N ILE A 827 -43.28 37.76 8.27
CA ILE A 827 -42.64 38.59 9.30
C ILE A 827 -42.09 39.89 8.68
N LYS A 828 -41.53 39.83 7.48
CA LYS A 828 -41.07 41.02 6.76
C LYS A 828 -42.23 41.97 6.45
N ASN A 829 -43.37 41.45 5.99
CA ASN A 829 -44.57 42.25 5.73
C ASN A 829 -45.10 42.89 7.01
N GLN A 830 -45.15 42.14 8.11
CA GLN A 830 -45.49 42.65 9.44
C GLN A 830 -44.56 43.81 9.85
N ASN A 831 -43.25 43.64 9.69
CA ASN A 831 -42.27 44.67 9.99
C ASN A 831 -42.46 45.92 9.12
N LEU A 832 -42.79 45.77 7.84
CA LEU A 832 -43.08 46.89 6.93
C LEU A 832 -44.37 47.62 7.33
N ARG A 833 -45.42 46.89 7.72
CA ARG A 833 -46.66 47.47 8.25
C ARG A 833 -46.39 48.27 9.53
N LEU A 834 -45.68 47.70 10.50
CA LEU A 834 -45.32 48.39 11.74
C LEU A 834 -44.39 49.60 11.52
N ALA A 835 -43.52 49.54 10.51
CA ALA A 835 -42.64 50.64 10.12
C ALA A 835 -43.39 51.80 9.45
N ALA A 836 -44.53 51.53 8.79
CA ALA A 836 -45.37 52.54 8.18
C ALA A 836 -46.24 53.32 9.18
N LEU A 837 -46.41 52.82 10.41
CA LEU A 837 -47.15 53.51 11.49
C LEU A 837 -46.35 54.69 12.06
N ASP A 838 -47.07 55.75 12.46
CA ASP A 838 -46.48 56.90 13.15
C ASP A 838 -45.87 56.49 14.50
N PRO A 839 -44.79 57.15 14.98
CA PRO A 839 -44.08 56.76 16.21
C PRO A 839 -44.94 56.69 17.47
N SER A 840 -46.03 57.46 17.54
CA SER A 840 -47.02 57.42 18.64
C SER A 840 -47.94 56.19 18.58
N GLU A 841 -48.26 55.71 17.38
CA GLU A 841 -49.13 54.54 17.16
C GLU A 841 -48.34 53.23 17.27
N ARG A 842 -47.06 53.25 16.88
CA ARG A 842 -46.14 52.11 17.00
C ARG A 842 -45.92 51.64 18.45
N LYS A 843 -46.06 52.52 19.44
CA LYS A 843 -45.97 52.18 20.88
C LYS A 843 -47.16 51.37 21.40
N HIS A 844 -48.30 51.43 20.71
CA HIS A 844 -49.53 50.73 21.09
C HIS A 844 -49.88 49.58 20.14
N ALA A 845 -49.12 49.42 19.04
CA ALA A 845 -49.30 48.32 18.10
C ALA A 845 -48.90 46.98 18.74
N SER A 846 -49.71 45.95 18.50
CA SER A 846 -49.43 44.57 18.92
C SER A 846 -48.28 43.99 18.09
N VAL A 847 -47.04 44.30 18.48
CA VAL A 847 -45.81 43.91 17.77
C VAL A 847 -45.61 42.38 17.65
N HIS A 848 -46.36 41.59 18.42
CA HIS A 848 -46.33 40.13 18.40
C HIS A 848 -47.42 39.50 17.52
N LEU A 849 -48.30 40.29 16.89
CA LEU A 849 -49.45 39.78 16.15
C LEU A 849 -49.19 39.83 14.64
N LEU A 850 -49.40 38.70 13.95
CA LEU A 850 -49.39 38.62 12.48
C LEU A 850 -50.84 38.69 11.97
N GLU A 851 -51.17 39.76 11.26
CA GLU A 851 -52.52 40.05 10.79
C GLU A 851 -52.75 39.58 9.35
N MET A 852 -54.01 39.51 8.92
CA MET A 852 -54.37 39.08 7.56
C MET A 852 -53.69 39.94 6.47
N GLU A 853 -53.49 41.24 6.73
CA GLU A 853 -52.79 42.15 5.80
C GLU A 853 -51.34 41.73 5.54
N ASP A 854 -50.69 41.10 6.52
CA ASP A 854 -49.28 40.69 6.44
C ASP A 854 -49.10 39.45 5.55
N VAL A 855 -50.15 38.64 5.38
CA VAL A 855 -50.15 37.41 4.58
C VAL A 855 -50.93 37.55 3.27
N ALA A 856 -51.62 38.68 3.06
CA ALA A 856 -52.43 38.95 1.87
C ALA A 856 -51.62 38.97 0.57
N THR A 857 -50.29 39.15 0.64
CA THR A 857 -49.40 39.06 -0.52
C THR A 857 -49.30 37.65 -1.10
N PHE A 858 -49.63 36.62 -0.32
CA PHE A 858 -49.60 35.22 -0.76
C PHE A 858 -50.90 34.89 -1.51
N LYS A 859 -50.89 35.06 -2.83
CA LYS A 859 -52.05 34.83 -3.68
C LYS A 859 -52.26 33.36 -4.01
N LEU A 860 -53.52 32.92 -4.02
CA LEU A 860 -53.96 31.58 -4.42
C LEU A 860 -54.25 31.52 -5.94
N ASP A 861 -53.40 32.13 -6.76
CA ASP A 861 -53.57 32.16 -8.21
C ASP A 861 -52.34 31.62 -8.96
N LYS A 862 -52.54 31.20 -10.20
CA LYS A 862 -51.52 30.51 -11.02
C LYS A 862 -50.59 31.48 -11.76
N SER A 863 -50.76 32.79 -11.60
CA SER A 863 -50.12 33.78 -12.48
C SER A 863 -48.60 33.91 -12.25
N ASP A 864 -48.12 33.55 -11.05
CA ASP A 864 -46.69 33.60 -10.68
C ASP A 864 -45.91 32.32 -11.03
N PHE A 865 -46.56 31.22 -11.45
CA PHE A 865 -45.88 30.00 -11.91
C PHE A 865 -45.46 30.11 -13.38
N ILE A 866 -44.47 30.94 -13.69
CA ILE A 866 -43.93 31.10 -15.05
C ILE A 866 -43.02 29.90 -15.41
N PHE A 867 -43.60 28.75 -15.77
CA PHE A 867 -43.01 27.76 -16.68
C PHE A 867 -44.12 26.93 -17.36
N ASN A 868 -44.61 27.43 -18.49
CA ASN A 868 -45.50 26.70 -19.39
C ASN A 868 -44.76 25.50 -20.01
N ARG A 869 -45.25 24.27 -19.78
CA ARG A 869 -44.87 23.08 -20.58
C ARG A 869 -45.35 23.26 -22.02
N GLN A 870 -44.44 23.44 -22.98
CA GLN A 870 -44.74 23.11 -24.38
C GLN A 870 -44.86 21.59 -24.51
N GLN A 871 -46.09 21.09 -24.63
CA GLN A 871 -46.31 19.74 -25.14
C GLN A 871 -46.01 19.74 -26.64
N ILE A 872 -44.99 18.97 -27.05
CA ILE A 872 -44.76 18.60 -28.45
C ILE A 872 -45.92 17.68 -28.87
N GLY A 873 -46.87 18.23 -29.62
CA GLY A 873 -48.00 17.47 -30.15
C GLY A 873 -47.58 16.55 -31.30
N PHE A 874 -47.73 15.24 -31.14
CA PHE A 874 -47.77 14.31 -32.25
C PHE A 874 -49.09 14.49 -33.01
N ARG A 875 -49.03 15.12 -34.20
CA ARG A 875 -50.11 15.07 -35.20
C ARG A 875 -50.24 13.63 -35.71
N ARG A 876 -51.24 12.88 -35.24
CA ARG A 876 -51.73 11.71 -35.97
C ARG A 876 -52.34 12.20 -37.28
N ARG A 877 -51.68 11.89 -38.41
CA ARG A 877 -52.33 11.92 -39.72
C ARG A 877 -53.33 10.77 -39.78
N SER A 878 -54.59 11.11 -39.93
CA SER A 878 -55.65 10.20 -40.35
C SER A 878 -55.41 9.78 -41.80
N SER A 879 -55.26 8.47 -42.02
CA SER A 879 -55.45 7.83 -43.32
C SER A 879 -56.94 7.49 -43.47
N ASN A 880 -57.47 7.67 -44.67
CA ASN A 880 -58.84 7.33 -45.08
C ASN A 880 -59.35 5.96 -44.61
#